data_AF-A0A9E2DG23-F1
#
_entry.id   AF-A0A9E2DG23-F1
#
_cell.length_a   1.000
_cell.length_b   1.000
_cell.length_c   1.000
_cell.angle_alpha   90.00
_cell.angle_beta   90.00
_cell.angle_gamma   90.00
#
_symmetry.space_group_name_H-M   'P 1'
#
loop_
_entity.id
_entity.type
_entity.pdbx_description
1 polymer ?
#
loop_
_entity_poly.entity_id
_entity_poly.type
_entity_poly.pdbx_seq_one_letter_code
_entity_poly.pdbx_strand_id
1 'polypeptide(L)'
;MIKKLIIMLPIIVLAMQQKADEDSIRFIFEPDSLLLHVGESAEITIKMVTSNGKLSGTPFLIYGQPRRSLETYPRISDSTGFAKVKVKPYKPGSLKLRTRSISIKREDRTYGELKISVPKPKLKKIVFKISNDNIYEGTTIRLDPVVYDEANLIRDDVSVLLSSSNSKVANIDGIGTLTTLKAGNTTISATVDSLFTSIDLKVIKNPVRSLSLYSDQDKIRTGDVITFKAVAYDRRNKVVENAPIQFSYNGKAEYGIGLPASAQIMSDGRFVAETKGIYSIKASSNGYNAQKTIKVGPRNVAKEVELIGHGLISNVYTSDLWIWPGIGEHEGKDFAVTGTWGANGEAYFWDISDPSNMKIIDTVTVDARTVNDVKISEDGRVGVISREGASNRKNGFVILDVSDPYNVEILSTFNDDMTGGVHNTFIYEDHVFAVNNGRKYDIINIQDPKNPFRVGVYELTTPGHSIHDVWVEDGIAYSSNWADGVHAVDVGGLKFNEKNQKKIKFNPLLLKAGQGSPSNPVHLADMVDPNGHNHAAFPFKSQSSDKFYIVAGDEWFPWRYPNKPRPYQPRGGFHFLDFTDTNNPKEEAIYTITEAGSHNHWIKGDTLYAAYYNGGLRIVDISGELLGDLYRQGREIAFFQTGHPDGHIKNSPNVWGTIPYKGYIFFSDMYSGLYCVKLVEKNKESTP
;
A
#
# COMPACT_ATOMS: atom_id res chain seq x y z
N MET A 1 0.83 16.12 90.93
CA MET A 1 0.28 15.23 89.89
C MET A 1 0.73 15.74 88.53
N ILE A 2 1.27 15.01 87.55
CA ILE A 2 1.78 13.65 87.38
C ILE A 2 2.76 13.82 86.18
N LYS A 3 4.00 13.33 86.30
CA LYS A 3 4.97 13.24 85.21
C LYS A 3 4.40 12.25 84.17
N LYS A 4 4.29 12.64 82.89
CA LYS A 4 4.01 11.69 81.82
C LYS A 4 5.32 11.20 81.20
N LEU A 5 5.48 9.89 81.36
CA LEU A 5 6.58 9.01 80.98
C LEU A 5 6.67 8.94 79.45
N ILE A 6 7.84 9.23 78.88
CA ILE A 6 8.19 8.90 77.50
C ILE A 6 8.51 7.40 77.48
N ILE A 7 7.72 6.61 76.75
CA ILE A 7 8.02 5.22 76.42
C ILE A 7 8.40 5.22 74.93
N MET A 8 9.66 4.96 74.63
CA MET A 8 10.11 4.60 73.28
C MET A 8 9.62 3.17 72.98
N LEU A 9 8.81 3.01 71.93
CA LEU A 9 8.66 1.72 71.24
C LEU A 9 9.66 1.67 70.07
N PRO A 10 10.33 0.54 69.82
CA PRO A 10 11.21 0.40 68.67
C PRO A 10 10.36 0.24 67.40
N ILE A 11 10.61 1.07 66.40
CA ILE A 11 10.11 0.88 65.04
C ILE A 11 10.86 -0.31 64.45
N ILE A 12 10.18 -1.44 64.34
CA ILE A 12 10.63 -2.57 63.53
C ILE A 12 10.54 -2.13 62.07
N VAL A 13 11.68 -1.86 61.46
CA VAL A 13 11.80 -1.69 60.01
C VAL A 13 11.63 -3.09 59.40
N LEU A 14 10.40 -3.42 59.00
CA LEU A 14 10.17 -4.52 58.07
C LEU A 14 10.73 -4.08 56.72
N ALA A 15 11.91 -4.60 56.36
CA ALA A 15 12.40 -4.55 55.01
C ALA A 15 11.41 -5.32 54.11
N MET A 16 10.52 -4.60 53.43
CA MET A 16 9.87 -5.12 52.23
C MET A 16 10.97 -5.25 51.16
N GLN A 17 11.60 -6.41 51.14
CA GLN A 17 12.36 -6.88 50.00
C GLN A 17 11.35 -6.98 48.85
N GLN A 18 11.38 -6.02 47.92
CA GLN A 18 10.71 -6.15 46.63
C GLN A 18 11.13 -7.50 46.06
N LYS A 19 10.19 -8.44 45.93
CA LYS A 19 10.37 -9.57 45.01
C LYS A 19 10.60 -8.95 43.64
N ALA A 20 11.86 -8.98 43.18
CA ALA A 20 12.16 -8.74 41.80
C ALA A 20 11.36 -9.76 40.98
N ASP A 21 10.68 -9.28 39.94
CA ASP A 21 9.91 -10.09 39.02
C ASP A 21 10.83 -11.13 38.38
N GLU A 22 10.76 -12.39 38.85
CA GLU A 22 11.66 -13.48 38.44
C GLU A 22 11.57 -13.77 36.93
N ASP A 23 10.48 -13.35 36.27
CA ASP A 23 10.20 -13.58 34.85
C ASP A 23 10.57 -12.42 33.90
N SER A 24 11.28 -11.39 34.38
CA SER A 24 11.70 -10.29 33.50
C SER A 24 12.75 -10.75 32.47
N ILE A 25 12.38 -10.73 31.19
CA ILE A 25 13.25 -11.06 30.05
C ILE A 25 13.93 -9.80 29.52
N ARG A 26 15.22 -9.90 29.14
CA ARG A 26 15.97 -8.84 28.45
C ARG A 26 16.85 -9.41 27.33
N PHE A 27 17.25 -8.53 26.39
CA PHE A 27 18.19 -8.86 25.33
C PHE A 27 19.62 -8.43 25.69
N ILE A 28 20.59 -9.27 25.37
CA ILE A 28 22.03 -8.96 25.42
C ILE A 28 22.56 -9.04 23.99
N PHE A 29 23.30 -8.02 23.58
CA PHE A 29 23.97 -7.92 22.29
C PHE A 29 25.49 -7.93 22.52
N GLU A 30 26.20 -8.77 21.77
CA GLU A 30 27.66 -8.91 21.82
C GLU A 30 28.22 -8.84 20.39
N PRO A 31 28.88 -7.73 19.99
CA PRO A 31 29.06 -6.46 20.73
C PRO A 31 27.75 -5.66 20.91
N ASP A 32 27.76 -4.67 21.80
CA ASP A 32 26.61 -3.82 22.16
C ASP A 32 26.43 -2.58 21.26
N SER A 33 27.32 -2.43 20.27
CA SER A 33 27.22 -1.47 19.17
C SER A 33 28.07 -1.94 17.99
N LEU A 34 27.77 -1.43 16.79
CA LEU A 34 28.56 -1.69 15.59
C LEU A 34 28.83 -0.38 14.82
N LEU A 35 30.01 -0.31 14.23
CA LEU A 35 30.35 0.63 13.17
C LEU A 35 30.61 -0.20 11.90
N LEU A 36 29.83 0.02 10.85
CA LEU A 36 29.96 -0.71 9.58
C LEU A 36 29.89 0.26 8.40
N HIS A 37 30.55 -0.06 7.30
CA HIS A 37 30.34 0.60 6.02
C HIS A 37 29.21 -0.06 5.21
N VAL A 38 28.62 0.68 4.28
CA VAL A 38 27.59 0.12 3.38
C VAL A 38 28.17 -1.09 2.63
N GLY A 39 27.46 -2.21 2.69
CA GLY A 39 27.86 -3.49 2.09
C GLY A 39 28.79 -4.35 2.95
N GLU A 40 29.38 -3.80 4.02
CA GLU A 40 30.20 -4.56 4.97
C GLU A 40 29.34 -5.52 5.79
N SER A 41 29.88 -6.67 6.15
CA SER A 41 29.16 -7.62 7.01
C SER A 41 29.90 -7.83 8.33
N ALA A 42 29.16 -7.86 9.42
CA ALA A 42 29.67 -8.32 10.71
C ALA A 42 28.74 -9.38 11.30
N GLU A 43 29.29 -10.20 12.19
CA GLU A 43 28.52 -11.13 13.00
C GLU A 43 28.34 -10.56 14.41
N ILE A 44 27.15 -10.73 14.96
CA ILE A 44 26.83 -10.41 16.35
C ILE A 44 26.20 -11.60 17.02
N THR A 45 26.34 -11.67 18.33
CA THR A 45 25.61 -12.62 19.16
C THR A 45 24.49 -11.91 19.88
N ILE A 46 23.29 -12.48 19.82
CA ILE A 46 22.12 -11.99 20.55
C ILE A 46 21.60 -13.09 21.46
N LYS A 47 21.42 -12.76 22.73
CA LYS A 47 20.89 -13.67 23.76
C LYS A 47 19.65 -13.05 24.38
N MET A 48 18.55 -13.79 24.40
CA MET A 48 17.36 -13.42 25.17
C MET A 48 17.43 -14.15 26.52
N VAL A 49 17.63 -13.41 27.61
CA VAL A 49 17.89 -13.96 28.93
C VAL A 49 16.83 -13.56 29.95
N THR A 50 16.58 -14.44 30.92
CA THR A 50 15.77 -14.16 32.11
C THR A 50 16.54 -13.31 33.13
N SER A 51 15.86 -12.87 34.19
CA SER A 51 16.41 -12.06 35.29
C SER A 51 17.70 -12.64 35.90
N ASN A 52 17.79 -13.97 35.98
CA ASN A 52 18.94 -14.74 36.48
C ASN A 52 20.07 -14.97 35.45
N GLY A 53 19.97 -14.41 34.24
CA GLY A 53 21.00 -14.49 33.19
C GLY A 53 21.01 -15.80 32.38
N LYS A 54 20.08 -16.73 32.64
CA LYS A 54 19.91 -17.93 31.79
C LYS A 54 19.19 -17.58 30.50
N LEU A 55 19.43 -18.37 29.45
CA LEU A 55 18.67 -18.26 28.21
C LEU A 55 17.19 -18.54 28.48
N SER A 56 16.34 -17.72 27.86
CA SER A 56 14.89 -17.72 28.06
C SER A 56 14.17 -18.97 27.56
N GLY A 57 14.81 -19.80 26.73
CA GLY A 57 14.19 -21.01 26.19
C GLY A 57 13.05 -20.74 25.21
N THR A 58 13.02 -19.57 24.60
CA THR A 58 12.02 -19.21 23.57
C THR A 58 12.67 -18.42 22.42
N PRO A 59 12.18 -18.58 21.18
CA PRO A 59 12.70 -17.84 20.05
C PRO A 59 12.26 -16.37 20.03
N PHE A 60 13.03 -15.52 19.32
CA PHE A 60 12.72 -14.12 19.09
C PHE A 60 12.99 -13.70 17.64
N LEU A 61 12.34 -12.63 17.21
CA LEU A 61 12.47 -12.08 15.86
C LEU A 61 13.56 -11.00 15.81
N ILE A 62 14.24 -10.92 14.68
CA ILE A 62 15.34 -9.99 14.40
C ILE A 62 15.02 -9.24 13.10
N TYR A 63 15.14 -7.91 13.14
CA TYR A 63 14.87 -7.08 11.98
C TYR A 63 15.62 -5.74 12.03
N GLY A 64 15.86 -5.16 10.85
CA GLY A 64 16.48 -3.85 10.69
C GLY A 64 15.50 -2.69 10.73
N GLN A 65 15.96 -1.53 11.21
CA GLN A 65 15.26 -0.25 11.10
C GLN A 65 16.24 0.88 10.70
N PRO A 66 15.83 1.82 9.82
CA PRO A 66 14.57 1.85 9.04
C PRO A 66 14.41 0.67 8.07
N ARG A 67 13.20 0.44 7.53
CA ARG A 67 12.98 -0.64 6.53
C ARG A 67 13.95 -0.48 5.34
N ARG A 68 14.35 -1.60 4.72
CA ARG A 68 15.30 -1.64 3.58
C ARG A 68 16.70 -1.10 3.88
N SER A 69 17.08 -0.94 5.16
CA SER A 69 18.40 -0.41 5.55
C SER A 69 19.40 -1.47 5.96
N LEU A 70 18.94 -2.63 6.47
CA LEU A 70 19.78 -3.71 7.00
C LEU A 70 19.25 -5.05 6.53
N GLU A 71 20.15 -5.92 6.10
CA GLU A 71 19.93 -7.35 6.01
C GLU A 71 20.43 -8.02 7.29
N THR A 72 19.69 -9.02 7.73
CA THR A 72 19.97 -9.75 8.97
C THR A 72 19.69 -11.23 8.73
N TYR A 73 20.65 -12.09 9.02
CA TYR A 73 20.47 -13.53 8.89
C TYR A 73 21.09 -14.28 10.08
N PRO A 74 20.34 -15.16 10.76
CA PRO A 74 18.93 -15.47 10.57
C PRO A 74 18.01 -14.32 11.08
N ARG A 75 16.77 -14.26 10.59
CA ARG A 75 15.73 -13.30 11.05
C ARG A 75 14.95 -13.78 12.28
N ILE A 76 15.22 -15.00 12.75
CA ILE A 76 14.66 -15.61 13.95
C ILE A 76 15.78 -16.32 14.70
N SER A 77 15.76 -16.28 16.02
CA SER A 77 16.69 -17.05 16.85
C SER A 77 16.34 -18.53 16.86
N ASP A 78 17.24 -19.36 17.40
CA ASP A 78 16.88 -20.73 17.76
C ASP A 78 15.87 -20.77 18.93
N SER A 79 15.36 -21.97 19.21
CA SER A 79 14.38 -22.21 20.27
C SER A 79 14.93 -21.96 21.68
N THR A 80 16.25 -21.86 21.87
CA THR A 80 16.86 -21.58 23.17
C THR A 80 16.81 -20.09 23.51
N GLY A 81 16.59 -19.22 22.53
CA GLY A 81 16.70 -17.77 22.68
C GLY A 81 18.12 -17.28 22.42
N PHE A 82 18.85 -17.96 21.54
CA PHE A 82 20.18 -17.59 21.07
C PHE A 82 20.19 -17.39 19.55
N ALA A 83 20.90 -16.37 19.08
CA ALA A 83 21.14 -16.17 17.66
C ALA A 83 22.53 -15.62 17.42
N LYS A 84 23.25 -16.22 16.46
CA LYS A 84 24.42 -15.61 15.84
C LYS A 84 23.97 -15.00 14.51
N VAL A 85 23.97 -13.67 14.43
CA VAL A 85 23.34 -12.92 13.34
C VAL A 85 24.39 -12.23 12.49
N LYS A 86 24.41 -12.53 11.20
CA LYS A 86 25.12 -11.73 10.20
C LYS A 86 24.30 -10.49 9.89
N VAL A 87 24.91 -9.32 10.00
CA VAL A 87 24.28 -8.03 9.72
C VAL A 87 25.04 -7.32 8.61
N LYS A 88 24.30 -6.79 7.63
CA LYS A 88 24.86 -6.04 6.50
C LYS A 88 24.01 -4.81 6.19
N PRO A 89 24.55 -3.58 6.30
CA PRO A 89 23.81 -2.37 5.96
C PRO A 89 23.84 -2.07 4.47
N TYR A 90 22.71 -1.56 3.98
CA TYR A 90 22.50 -1.13 2.60
C TYR A 90 22.20 0.36 2.49
N LYS A 91 22.01 1.05 3.62
CA LYS A 91 21.85 2.50 3.69
C LYS A 91 22.80 3.07 4.75
N PRO A 92 23.32 4.29 4.57
CA PRO A 92 24.05 4.97 5.63
C PRO A 92 23.11 5.56 6.69
N GLY A 93 23.68 5.95 7.82
CA GLY A 93 22.99 6.65 8.91
C GLY A 93 23.08 5.92 10.25
N SER A 94 22.27 6.39 11.21
CA SER A 94 22.10 5.72 12.50
C SER A 94 20.99 4.67 12.36
N LEU A 95 21.40 3.43 12.09
CA LEU A 95 20.51 2.30 11.93
C LEU A 95 20.34 1.58 13.26
N LYS A 96 19.25 0.81 13.36
CA LYS A 96 18.97 -0.02 14.53
C LYS A 96 18.71 -1.44 14.09
N LEU A 97 19.41 -2.38 14.70
CA LEU A 97 18.96 -3.75 14.73
C LEU A 97 18.00 -3.91 15.92
N ARG A 98 16.79 -4.36 15.65
CA ARG A 98 15.75 -4.59 16.65
C ARG A 98 15.57 -6.07 16.88
N THR A 99 15.28 -6.41 18.12
CA THR A 99 14.74 -7.72 18.47
C THR A 99 13.41 -7.59 19.16
N ARG A 100 12.59 -8.61 19.00
CA ARG A 100 11.26 -8.70 19.61
C ARG A 100 11.01 -10.12 20.06
N SER A 101 10.73 -10.28 21.35
CA SER A 101 10.28 -11.56 21.90
C SER A 101 8.97 -11.99 21.25
N ILE A 102 8.79 -13.30 21.13
CA ILE A 102 7.54 -13.87 20.65
C ILE A 102 6.67 -14.12 21.89
N SER A 103 5.68 -13.25 22.14
CA SER A 103 4.70 -13.36 23.26
C SER A 103 3.28 -13.60 22.71
N ILE A 104 2.36 -14.07 23.55
CA ILE A 104 0.95 -14.28 23.17
C ILE A 104 0.21 -12.93 23.10
N LYS A 105 0.37 -12.07 24.12
CA LYS A 105 -0.16 -10.70 24.10
C LYS A 105 0.89 -9.72 23.61
N ARG A 106 0.48 -8.75 22.80
CA ARG A 106 1.39 -7.75 22.23
C ARG A 106 2.03 -6.87 23.31
N GLU A 107 1.30 -6.54 24.38
CA GLU A 107 1.83 -5.80 25.54
C GLU A 107 2.94 -6.53 26.30
N ASP A 108 2.97 -7.87 26.26
CA ASP A 108 3.99 -8.68 26.96
C ASP A 108 5.30 -8.80 26.15
N ARG A 109 5.38 -8.16 24.98
CA ARG A 109 6.58 -8.24 24.12
C ARG A 109 7.71 -7.40 24.72
N THR A 110 8.75 -8.07 25.15
CA THR A 110 10.07 -7.45 25.35
C THR A 110 10.71 -7.11 24.01
N TYR A 111 11.32 -5.92 23.93
CA TYR A 111 12.07 -5.44 22.77
C TYR A 111 13.54 -5.20 23.13
N GLY A 112 14.44 -5.47 22.19
CA GLY A 112 15.85 -5.09 22.27
C GLY A 112 16.24 -4.18 21.11
N GLU A 113 17.28 -3.38 21.31
CA GLU A 113 17.90 -2.61 20.23
C GLU A 113 19.43 -2.61 20.33
N LEU A 114 20.06 -2.71 19.17
CA LEU A 114 21.48 -2.51 18.95
C LEU A 114 21.65 -1.36 17.95
N LYS A 115 22.46 -0.36 18.29
CA LYS A 115 22.77 0.76 17.39
C LYS A 115 23.87 0.35 16.41
N ILE A 116 23.65 0.65 15.14
CA ILE A 116 24.61 0.43 14.05
C ILE A 116 24.87 1.78 13.41
N SER A 117 26.09 2.29 13.56
CA SER A 117 26.53 3.50 12.90
C SER A 117 27.06 3.14 11.51
N VAL A 118 26.48 3.73 10.47
CA VAL A 118 26.92 3.53 9.10
C VAL A 118 27.32 4.87 8.50
N PRO A 119 28.62 5.19 8.42
CA PRO A 119 29.09 6.43 7.80
C PRO A 119 28.59 6.54 6.36
N LYS A 120 28.25 7.75 5.92
CA LYS A 120 27.91 8.00 4.53
C LYS A 120 29.12 7.70 3.64
N PRO A 121 28.99 6.87 2.59
CA PRO A 121 30.05 6.69 1.61
C PRO A 121 30.41 8.03 0.95
N LYS A 122 31.65 8.15 0.48
CA LYS A 122 32.09 9.35 -0.23
C LYS A 122 31.34 9.48 -1.55
N LEU A 123 31.14 10.71 -2.00
CA LEU A 123 30.54 10.95 -3.30
C LEU A 123 31.46 10.42 -4.40
N LYS A 124 30.90 9.79 -5.43
CA LYS A 124 31.66 9.13 -6.50
C LYS A 124 31.43 9.76 -7.86
N LYS A 125 30.18 10.05 -8.23
CA LYS A 125 29.85 10.59 -9.56
C LYS A 125 28.55 11.39 -9.57
N ILE A 126 28.43 12.27 -10.55
CA ILE A 126 27.20 13.00 -10.88
C ILE A 126 26.76 12.52 -12.27
N VAL A 127 25.46 12.32 -12.49
CA VAL A 127 24.91 11.84 -13.76
C VAL A 127 23.77 12.75 -14.21
N PHE A 128 23.88 13.33 -15.41
CA PHE A 128 22.78 14.04 -16.04
C PHE A 128 21.74 13.07 -16.62
N LYS A 129 20.46 13.34 -16.36
CA LYS A 129 19.32 12.65 -17.00
C LYS A 129 18.79 13.48 -18.18
N ILE A 130 19.61 13.65 -19.22
CA ILE A 130 19.17 14.30 -20.46
C ILE A 130 19.47 13.39 -21.66
N SER A 131 18.49 13.22 -22.54
CA SER A 131 18.54 12.24 -23.64
C SER A 131 18.81 12.86 -25.01
N ASN A 132 18.78 14.19 -25.14
CA ASN A 132 18.80 14.88 -26.43
C ASN A 132 20.08 15.70 -26.63
N ASP A 133 20.79 15.40 -27.71
CA ASP A 133 22.00 16.14 -28.12
C ASP A 133 21.69 17.55 -28.66
N ASN A 134 20.45 17.77 -29.14
CA ASN A 134 20.01 19.04 -29.70
C ASN A 134 18.76 19.55 -28.98
N ILE A 135 18.82 20.81 -28.52
CA ILE A 135 17.69 21.48 -27.86
C ILE A 135 17.35 22.74 -28.66
N TYR A 136 16.07 22.99 -28.88
CA TYR A 136 15.64 24.19 -29.57
C TYR A 136 15.80 25.44 -28.69
N GLU A 137 16.12 26.56 -29.31
CA GLU A 137 16.06 27.90 -28.71
C GLU A 137 14.68 28.18 -28.09
N GLY A 138 14.67 28.84 -26.92
CA GLY A 138 13.45 29.18 -26.17
C GLY A 138 12.82 28.00 -25.42
N THR A 139 13.56 26.92 -25.21
CA THR A 139 13.10 25.74 -24.46
C THR A 139 13.53 25.83 -23.00
N THR A 140 12.64 25.41 -22.11
CA THR A 140 12.88 25.32 -20.66
C THR A 140 12.84 23.86 -20.22
N ILE A 141 13.88 23.39 -19.52
CA ILE A 141 14.01 22.02 -19.03
C ILE A 141 14.51 22.06 -17.59
N ARG A 142 13.87 21.32 -16.69
CA ARG A 142 14.39 21.11 -15.33
C ARG A 142 15.54 20.11 -15.39
N LEU A 143 16.73 20.53 -14.96
CA LEU A 143 17.89 19.64 -14.85
C LEU A 143 17.96 19.06 -13.45
N ASP A 144 17.80 17.75 -13.33
CA ASP A 144 17.90 17.03 -12.06
C ASP A 144 19.04 16.02 -12.10
N PRO A 145 20.31 16.49 -12.00
CA PRO A 145 21.47 15.60 -12.00
C PRO A 145 21.47 14.73 -10.74
N VAL A 146 21.65 13.42 -10.91
CA VAL A 146 21.67 12.47 -9.80
C VAL A 146 23.09 12.26 -9.31
N VAL A 147 23.31 12.43 -8.01
CA VAL A 147 24.60 12.19 -7.37
C VAL A 147 24.63 10.78 -6.80
N TYR A 148 25.66 10.03 -7.12
CA TYR A 148 25.93 8.70 -6.59
C TYR A 148 27.15 8.70 -5.70
N ASP A 149 27.09 7.94 -4.62
CA ASP A 149 28.23 7.66 -3.75
C ASP A 149 29.02 6.40 -4.17
N GLU A 150 30.08 6.08 -3.44
CA GLU A 150 30.93 4.90 -3.69
C GLU A 150 30.19 3.57 -3.59
N ALA A 151 29.10 3.51 -2.83
CA ALA A 151 28.22 2.35 -2.72
C ALA A 151 27.13 2.33 -3.81
N ASN A 152 27.20 3.23 -4.80
CA ASN A 152 26.19 3.46 -5.84
C ASN A 152 24.80 3.83 -5.29
N LEU A 153 24.72 4.37 -4.07
CA LEU A 153 23.49 4.91 -3.54
C LEU A 153 23.29 6.34 -4.04
N ILE A 154 22.02 6.71 -4.26
CA ILE A 154 21.64 8.09 -4.60
C ILE A 154 21.78 8.97 -3.35
N ARG A 155 22.31 10.18 -3.56
CA ARG A 155 22.51 11.18 -2.51
C ARG A 155 21.62 12.39 -2.77
N ASP A 156 20.45 12.41 -2.12
CA ASP A 156 19.46 13.50 -2.22
C ASP A 156 19.71 14.63 -1.22
N ASP A 157 20.67 14.45 -0.31
CA ASP A 157 21.04 15.41 0.74
C ASP A 157 22.09 16.44 0.31
N VAL A 158 22.58 16.36 -0.93
CA VAL A 158 23.60 17.26 -1.47
C VAL A 158 23.01 18.19 -2.52
N SER A 159 23.48 19.43 -2.54
CA SER A 159 23.05 20.43 -3.52
C SER A 159 24.05 20.51 -4.67
N VAL A 160 23.58 20.23 -5.88
CA VAL A 160 24.39 20.31 -7.11
C VAL A 160 24.41 21.75 -7.63
N LEU A 161 25.60 22.32 -7.75
CA LEU A 161 25.78 23.61 -8.41
C LEU A 161 25.82 23.40 -9.92
N LEU A 162 24.84 23.97 -10.62
CA LEU A 162 24.75 23.95 -12.07
C LEU A 162 25.24 25.27 -12.67
N SER A 163 25.96 25.18 -13.79
CA SER A 163 26.45 26.36 -14.52
C SER A 163 26.50 26.10 -16.02
N SER A 164 26.48 27.19 -16.80
CA SER A 164 26.63 27.17 -18.26
C SER A 164 27.89 27.96 -18.63
N SER A 165 28.75 27.39 -19.47
CA SER A 165 29.97 28.06 -19.95
C SER A 165 29.67 29.28 -20.81
N ASN A 166 28.46 29.36 -21.40
CA ASN A 166 28.00 30.49 -22.18
C ASN A 166 26.54 30.84 -21.84
N SER A 167 26.37 31.77 -20.89
CA SER A 167 25.06 32.27 -20.45
C SER A 167 24.26 32.99 -21.54
N LYS A 168 24.89 33.40 -22.66
CA LYS A 168 24.19 33.97 -23.82
C LYS A 168 23.50 32.91 -24.68
N VAL A 169 23.93 31.64 -24.59
CA VAL A 169 23.35 30.50 -25.32
C VAL A 169 22.30 29.79 -24.48
N ALA A 170 22.62 29.49 -23.22
CA ALA A 170 21.66 28.93 -22.27
C ALA A 170 22.01 29.37 -20.85
N ASN A 171 20.98 29.66 -20.05
CA ASN A 171 21.11 30.06 -18.65
C ASN A 171 20.46 29.03 -17.73
N ILE A 172 20.92 28.95 -16.48
CA ILE A 172 20.37 28.07 -15.45
C ILE A 172 20.02 28.92 -14.23
N ASP A 173 18.81 28.76 -13.71
CA ASP A 173 18.38 29.45 -12.49
C ASP A 173 18.81 28.72 -11.20
N GLY A 174 18.58 29.36 -10.05
CA GLY A 174 19.00 28.82 -8.74
C GLY A 174 18.26 27.55 -8.30
N ILE A 175 17.17 27.19 -8.98
CA ILE A 175 16.47 25.93 -8.75
C ILE A 175 16.80 24.90 -9.83
N GLY A 176 17.79 25.13 -10.70
CA GLY A 176 18.26 24.15 -11.69
C GLY A 176 17.38 24.03 -12.93
N THR A 177 16.69 25.09 -13.34
CA THR A 177 15.96 25.16 -14.61
C THR A 177 16.84 25.73 -15.70
N LEU A 178 17.14 24.94 -16.72
CA LEU A 178 17.84 25.36 -17.93
C LEU A 178 16.88 26.07 -18.89
N THR A 179 17.22 27.28 -19.32
CA THR A 179 16.52 28.02 -20.36
C THR A 179 17.47 28.31 -21.51
N THR A 180 17.16 27.80 -22.71
CA THR A 180 17.94 28.08 -23.93
C THR A 180 17.53 29.42 -24.52
N LEU A 181 18.51 30.28 -24.83
CA LEU A 181 18.30 31.66 -25.25
C LEU A 181 18.62 31.92 -26.72
N LYS A 182 19.70 31.31 -27.22
CA LYS A 182 20.17 31.53 -28.60
C LYS A 182 20.81 30.28 -29.15
N ALA A 183 20.65 30.05 -30.46
CA ALA A 183 21.38 29.01 -31.16
C ALA A 183 22.91 29.16 -31.02
N GLY A 184 23.58 28.05 -30.73
CA GLY A 184 25.01 27.99 -30.44
C GLY A 184 25.35 26.78 -29.58
N ASN A 185 26.62 26.63 -29.24
CA ASN A 185 27.09 25.59 -28.33
C ASN A 185 27.40 26.19 -26.96
N THR A 186 27.09 25.45 -25.91
CA THR A 186 27.50 25.73 -24.53
C THR A 186 27.78 24.42 -23.83
N THR A 187 28.48 24.47 -22.72
CA THR A 187 28.74 23.30 -21.86
C THR A 187 28.00 23.54 -20.56
N ILE A 188 27.17 22.57 -20.16
CA ILE A 188 26.49 22.58 -18.87
C ILE A 188 27.30 21.75 -17.89
N SER A 189 27.69 22.35 -16.79
CA SER A 189 28.54 21.74 -15.77
C SER A 189 27.77 21.57 -14.46
N ALA A 190 27.95 20.44 -13.81
CA ALA A 190 27.44 20.13 -12.49
C ALA A 190 28.59 19.85 -11.52
N THR A 191 28.58 20.53 -10.38
CA THR A 191 29.63 20.43 -9.35
C THR A 191 29.01 20.17 -7.98
N VAL A 192 29.60 19.24 -7.22
CA VAL A 192 29.34 19.01 -5.79
C VAL A 192 30.66 18.68 -5.12
N ASP A 193 31.04 19.43 -4.10
CA ASP A 193 32.35 19.32 -3.45
C ASP A 193 33.50 19.30 -4.49
N SER A 194 34.25 18.20 -4.57
CA SER A 194 35.32 17.98 -5.55
C SER A 194 34.85 17.27 -6.83
N LEU A 195 33.60 16.82 -6.90
CA LEU A 195 33.06 16.15 -8.08
C LEU A 195 32.63 17.18 -9.13
N PHE A 196 32.98 16.88 -10.38
CA PHE A 196 32.63 17.66 -11.54
C PHE A 196 32.18 16.73 -12.67
N THR A 197 31.10 17.09 -13.36
CA THR A 197 30.71 16.49 -14.62
C THR A 197 30.17 17.56 -15.55
N SER A 198 30.27 17.34 -16.85
CA SER A 198 29.73 18.27 -17.83
C SER A 198 29.13 17.54 -19.03
N ILE A 199 28.18 18.21 -19.68
CA ILE A 199 27.59 17.81 -20.95
C ILE A 199 27.70 18.95 -21.95
N ASP A 200 28.02 18.61 -23.19
CA ASP A 200 27.97 19.57 -24.28
C ASP A 200 26.53 19.70 -24.78
N LEU A 201 26.07 20.95 -24.87
CA LEU A 201 24.73 21.29 -25.28
C LEU A 201 24.77 22.07 -26.58
N LYS A 202 24.15 21.51 -27.63
CA LYS A 202 23.92 22.19 -28.89
C LYS A 202 22.51 22.77 -28.92
N VAL A 203 22.43 24.10 -28.87
CA VAL A 203 21.18 24.83 -29.06
C VAL A 203 20.99 25.12 -30.54
N ILE A 204 19.90 24.64 -31.11
CA ILE A 204 19.53 24.88 -32.50
C ILE A 204 18.38 25.89 -32.58
N LYS A 205 18.33 26.64 -33.69
CA LYS A 205 17.29 27.64 -33.91
C LYS A 205 15.92 26.96 -33.94
N ASN A 206 14.95 27.53 -33.26
CA ASN A 206 13.59 27.00 -33.26
C ASN A 206 12.86 27.35 -34.57
N PRO A 207 12.50 26.36 -35.41
CA PRO A 207 11.90 26.60 -36.71
C PRO A 207 10.40 26.95 -36.63
N VAL A 208 9.76 26.79 -35.46
CA VAL A 208 8.32 26.96 -35.28
C VAL A 208 7.88 28.40 -35.55
N ARG A 209 6.79 28.54 -36.30
CA ARG A 209 6.19 29.81 -36.73
C ARG A 209 4.69 29.88 -36.57
N SER A 210 4.04 28.75 -36.30
CA SER A 210 2.65 28.68 -35.90
C SER A 210 2.39 27.40 -35.12
N LEU A 211 1.30 27.40 -34.37
CA LEU A 211 0.81 26.26 -33.60
C LEU A 211 -0.67 26.06 -33.89
N SER A 212 -1.12 24.83 -33.80
CA SER A 212 -2.53 24.48 -33.73
C SER A 212 -2.75 23.57 -32.54
N LEU A 213 -3.86 23.78 -31.83
CA LEU A 213 -4.22 23.05 -30.64
C LEU A 213 -5.59 22.40 -30.84
N TYR A 214 -5.63 21.09 -30.67
CA TYR A 214 -6.81 20.27 -30.89
C TYR A 214 -7.18 19.53 -29.60
N SER A 215 -8.48 19.34 -29.40
CA SER A 215 -9.03 18.39 -28.42
C SER A 215 -10.32 17.84 -28.99
N ASP A 216 -10.66 16.60 -28.64
CA ASP A 216 -11.86 15.92 -29.17
C ASP A 216 -13.15 16.40 -28.51
N GLN A 217 -13.03 17.12 -27.39
CA GLN A 217 -14.16 17.60 -26.60
C GLN A 217 -13.96 19.06 -26.18
N ASP A 218 -15.06 19.81 -26.18
CA ASP A 218 -15.14 21.20 -25.70
C ASP A 218 -15.89 21.32 -24.36
N LYS A 219 -16.54 20.23 -23.94
CA LYS A 219 -17.28 20.12 -22.69
C LYS A 219 -16.98 18.79 -22.03
N ILE A 220 -16.53 18.83 -20.78
CA ILE A 220 -16.18 17.67 -19.97
C ILE A 220 -16.77 17.80 -18.57
N ARG A 221 -16.62 16.76 -17.73
CA ARG A 221 -16.93 16.85 -16.29
C ARG A 221 -15.66 16.91 -15.46
N THR A 222 -15.78 17.29 -14.18
CA THR A 222 -14.69 17.13 -13.22
C THR A 222 -14.20 15.69 -13.21
N GLY A 223 -12.88 15.52 -13.16
CA GLY A 223 -12.22 14.21 -13.22
C GLY A 223 -12.14 13.56 -14.60
N ASP A 224 -12.86 14.01 -15.63
CA ASP A 224 -12.65 13.47 -16.98
C ASP A 224 -11.27 13.91 -17.51
N VAL A 225 -10.47 12.94 -17.97
CA VAL A 225 -9.17 13.19 -18.58
C VAL A 225 -9.34 13.35 -20.08
N ILE A 226 -8.83 14.45 -20.63
CA ILE A 226 -8.77 14.68 -22.08
C ILE A 226 -7.36 15.03 -22.52
N THR A 227 -7.01 14.66 -23.75
CA THR A 227 -5.70 14.94 -24.31
C THR A 227 -5.77 16.10 -25.30
N PHE A 228 -4.97 17.13 -25.06
CA PHE A 228 -4.78 18.23 -25.99
C PHE A 228 -3.61 17.92 -26.94
N LYS A 229 -3.89 17.76 -28.22
CA LYS A 229 -2.86 17.57 -29.24
C LYS A 229 -2.44 18.90 -29.82
N ALA A 230 -1.17 19.26 -29.64
CA ALA A 230 -0.58 20.44 -30.26
C ALA A 230 0.29 20.04 -31.45
N VAL A 231 0.15 20.74 -32.57
CA VAL A 231 0.96 20.56 -33.78
C VAL A 231 1.65 21.87 -34.12
N ALA A 232 2.97 21.82 -34.29
CA ALA A 232 3.78 22.97 -34.61
C ALA A 232 4.22 22.96 -36.08
N TYR A 233 4.23 24.14 -36.71
CA TYR A 233 4.59 24.28 -38.12
C TYR A 233 5.71 25.30 -38.33
N ASP A 234 6.52 25.09 -39.36
CA ASP A 234 7.56 26.02 -39.79
C ASP A 234 7.03 27.12 -40.74
N ARG A 235 7.93 27.96 -41.29
CA ARG A 235 7.56 29.04 -42.25
C ARG A 235 6.89 28.54 -43.53
N ARG A 236 7.06 27.26 -43.88
CA ARG A 236 6.52 26.63 -45.08
C ARG A 236 5.28 25.79 -44.78
N ASN A 237 4.68 25.94 -43.59
CA ASN A 237 3.57 25.14 -43.09
C ASN A 237 3.89 23.63 -43.02
N LYS A 238 5.16 23.24 -42.89
CA LYS A 238 5.56 21.84 -42.65
C LYS A 238 5.57 21.57 -41.14
N VAL A 239 5.10 20.38 -40.74
CA VAL A 239 5.11 19.93 -39.34
C VAL A 239 6.54 19.83 -38.81
N VAL A 240 6.75 20.35 -37.60
CA VAL A 240 7.99 20.22 -36.83
C VAL A 240 7.77 19.12 -35.79
N GLU A 241 8.18 17.89 -36.11
CA GLU A 241 7.84 16.69 -35.31
C GLU A 241 8.30 16.76 -33.84
N ASN A 242 9.50 17.31 -33.60
CA ASN A 242 10.10 17.36 -32.26
C ASN A 242 10.04 18.78 -31.66
N ALA A 243 9.03 19.58 -32.00
CA ALA A 243 8.90 20.93 -31.47
C ALA A 243 8.78 20.92 -29.94
N PRO A 244 9.45 21.85 -29.22
CA PRO A 244 9.34 21.94 -27.77
C PRO A 244 8.03 22.64 -27.41
N ILE A 245 6.98 21.85 -27.18
CA ILE A 245 5.67 22.40 -26.83
C ILE A 245 5.49 22.38 -25.32
N GLN A 246 5.13 23.53 -24.76
CA GLN A 246 4.77 23.67 -23.35
C GLN A 246 3.27 23.86 -23.22
N PHE A 247 2.65 23.04 -22.37
CA PHE A 247 1.25 23.18 -22.01
C PHE A 247 1.09 23.95 -20.72
N SER A 248 0.06 24.78 -20.66
CA SER A 248 -0.36 25.51 -19.47
C SER A 248 -1.86 25.73 -19.50
N TYR A 249 -2.46 26.10 -18.37
CA TYR A 249 -3.86 26.46 -18.32
C TYR A 249 -4.08 27.70 -17.46
N ASN A 250 -5.19 28.38 -17.70
CA ASN A 250 -5.82 29.29 -16.74
C ASN A 250 -7.32 29.00 -16.72
N GLY A 251 -8.02 29.37 -15.65
CA GLY A 251 -9.45 29.11 -15.57
C GLY A 251 -10.17 29.96 -14.55
N LYS A 252 -11.50 29.86 -14.57
CA LYS A 252 -12.39 30.47 -13.59
C LYS A 252 -13.37 29.40 -13.09
N ALA A 253 -13.30 29.08 -11.81
CA ALA A 253 -14.22 28.14 -11.18
C ALA A 253 -15.64 28.75 -11.09
N GLU A 254 -16.66 27.94 -11.36
CA GLU A 254 -18.06 28.30 -11.26
C GLU A 254 -18.62 27.91 -9.86
N TYR A 255 -18.01 28.38 -8.78
CA TYR A 255 -18.44 28.07 -7.41
C TYR A 255 -19.19 29.21 -6.71
N GLY A 256 -19.10 30.44 -7.21
CA GLY A 256 -19.75 31.62 -6.62
C GLY A 256 -18.93 32.32 -5.51
N ILE A 257 -18.10 31.58 -4.77
CA ILE A 257 -17.11 32.13 -3.83
C ILE A 257 -15.72 31.50 -4.05
N GLY A 258 -14.69 32.32 -4.26
CA GLY A 258 -13.27 32.13 -3.93
C GLY A 258 -12.47 30.85 -4.28
N LEU A 259 -13.05 29.74 -4.73
CA LEU A 259 -12.26 28.53 -5.03
C LEU A 259 -11.42 28.73 -6.31
N PRO A 260 -10.15 28.31 -6.31
CA PRO A 260 -9.32 28.37 -7.50
C PRO A 260 -9.87 27.42 -8.58
N ALA A 261 -9.64 27.75 -9.84
CA ALA A 261 -9.87 26.83 -10.96
C ALA A 261 -8.79 25.73 -10.96
N SER A 262 -8.91 24.79 -10.02
CA SER A 262 -7.90 23.74 -9.82
C SER A 262 -7.99 22.70 -10.93
N ALA A 263 -6.83 22.37 -11.51
CA ALA A 263 -6.65 21.38 -12.57
C ALA A 263 -5.18 20.95 -12.67
N GLN A 264 -4.93 19.87 -13.39
CA GLN A 264 -3.61 19.38 -13.73
C GLN A 264 -3.50 19.27 -15.25
N ILE A 265 -2.35 19.70 -15.81
CA ILE A 265 -2.00 19.49 -17.21
C ILE A 265 -0.60 18.90 -17.30
N MET A 266 -0.48 17.78 -18.00
CA MET A 266 0.75 17.04 -18.19
C MET A 266 1.49 17.54 -19.44
N SER A 267 2.78 17.23 -19.54
CA SER A 267 3.61 17.62 -20.69
C SER A 267 3.20 16.93 -21.99
N ASP A 268 2.52 15.78 -21.91
CA ASP A 268 1.93 15.06 -23.04
C ASP A 268 0.57 15.64 -23.49
N GLY A 269 0.08 16.68 -22.80
CA GLY A 269 -1.19 17.34 -23.10
C GLY A 269 -2.41 16.75 -22.40
N ARG A 270 -2.26 15.70 -21.56
CA ARG A 270 -3.37 15.21 -20.73
C ARG A 270 -3.78 16.26 -19.70
N PHE A 271 -5.07 16.53 -19.62
CA PHE A 271 -5.67 17.55 -18.76
C PHE A 271 -6.82 16.95 -17.94
N VAL A 272 -6.86 17.28 -16.66
CA VAL A 272 -7.97 16.95 -15.75
C VAL A 272 -8.30 18.14 -14.87
N ALA A 273 -9.59 18.41 -14.69
CA ALA A 273 -10.07 19.49 -13.83
C ALA A 273 -10.68 18.94 -12.53
N GLU A 274 -10.32 19.55 -11.40
CA GLU A 274 -10.89 19.24 -10.08
C GLU A 274 -12.16 20.05 -9.81
N THR A 275 -12.22 21.29 -10.32
CA THR A 275 -13.37 22.18 -10.12
C THR A 275 -14.15 22.42 -11.40
N LYS A 276 -15.48 22.54 -11.30
CA LYS A 276 -16.31 22.97 -12.43
C LYS A 276 -16.01 24.42 -12.79
N GLY A 277 -16.02 24.76 -14.08
CA GLY A 277 -15.70 26.11 -14.54
C GLY A 277 -15.35 26.20 -16.02
N ILE A 278 -14.75 27.33 -16.40
CA ILE A 278 -14.24 27.54 -17.75
C ILE A 278 -12.72 27.58 -17.70
N TYR A 279 -12.08 26.75 -18.54
CA TYR A 279 -10.63 26.61 -18.61
C TYR A 279 -10.14 26.94 -20.00
N SER A 280 -9.03 27.66 -20.08
CA SER A 280 -8.32 27.95 -21.32
C SER A 280 -6.96 27.27 -21.26
N ILE A 281 -6.78 26.26 -22.11
CA ILE A 281 -5.55 25.51 -22.27
C ILE A 281 -4.73 26.19 -23.36
N LYS A 282 -3.45 26.40 -23.09
CA LYS A 282 -2.51 27.05 -23.98
C LYS A 282 -1.35 26.11 -24.27
N ALA A 283 -1.05 25.94 -25.54
CA ALA A 283 0.20 25.35 -26.02
C ALA A 283 1.09 26.47 -26.53
N SER A 284 2.36 26.50 -26.11
CA SER A 284 3.32 27.49 -26.55
C SER A 284 4.62 26.85 -27.05
N SER A 285 5.23 27.48 -28.05
CA SER A 285 6.53 27.11 -28.59
C SER A 285 7.09 28.27 -29.39
N ASN A 286 8.35 28.63 -29.16
CA ASN A 286 9.03 29.72 -29.85
C ASN A 286 8.30 31.08 -29.83
N GLY A 287 7.61 31.39 -28.72
CA GLY A 287 6.79 32.61 -28.58
C GLY A 287 5.44 32.58 -29.31
N TYR A 288 5.19 31.57 -30.15
CA TYR A 288 3.87 31.31 -30.71
C TYR A 288 3.02 30.59 -29.69
N ASN A 289 1.73 30.86 -29.70
CA ASN A 289 0.76 30.23 -28.81
C ASN A 289 -0.47 29.81 -29.61
N ALA A 290 -1.06 28.70 -29.19
CA ALA A 290 -2.41 28.29 -29.57
C ALA A 290 -3.20 28.07 -28.29
N GLN A 291 -4.47 28.46 -28.30
CA GLN A 291 -5.35 28.37 -27.15
C GLN A 291 -6.63 27.65 -27.53
N LYS A 292 -7.14 26.83 -26.60
CA LYS A 292 -8.45 26.21 -26.70
C LYS A 292 -9.17 26.33 -25.35
N THR A 293 -10.44 26.72 -25.39
CA THR A 293 -11.27 26.87 -24.19
C THR A 293 -12.22 25.70 -24.08
N ILE A 294 -12.36 25.15 -22.87
CA ILE A 294 -13.30 24.09 -22.54
C ILE A 294 -14.18 24.51 -21.37
N LYS A 295 -15.38 23.92 -21.30
CA LYS A 295 -16.27 24.03 -20.14
C LYS A 295 -16.25 22.73 -19.34
N VAL A 296 -16.03 22.83 -18.05
CA VAL A 296 -16.03 21.71 -17.10
C VAL A 296 -17.30 21.79 -16.26
N GLY A 297 -18.18 20.81 -16.40
CA GLY A 297 -19.34 20.59 -15.53
C GLY A 297 -18.99 19.74 -14.31
N PRO A 298 -19.87 19.63 -13.31
CA PRO A 298 -19.68 18.70 -12.21
C PRO A 298 -19.89 17.24 -12.66
N ARG A 299 -19.17 16.28 -12.05
CA ARG A 299 -19.33 14.85 -12.35
C ARG A 299 -20.69 14.28 -11.93
N ASN A 300 -21.27 14.79 -10.84
CA ASN A 300 -22.61 14.44 -10.34
C ASN A 300 -22.85 12.93 -10.18
N VAL A 301 -21.93 12.22 -9.53
CA VAL A 301 -22.04 10.76 -9.28
C VAL A 301 -22.65 10.44 -7.92
N ALA A 302 -22.97 11.47 -7.13
CA ALA A 302 -23.43 11.32 -5.76
C ALA A 302 -24.75 10.55 -5.65
N LYS A 303 -24.77 9.55 -4.77
CA LYS A 303 -25.91 8.73 -4.39
C LYS A 303 -26.09 8.74 -2.88
N GLU A 304 -27.19 8.20 -2.40
CA GLU A 304 -27.42 7.96 -0.98
C GLU A 304 -27.14 6.49 -0.63
N VAL A 305 -26.86 6.24 0.65
CA VAL A 305 -26.66 4.89 1.19
C VAL A 305 -27.77 4.61 2.19
N GLU A 306 -28.48 3.51 1.97
CA GLU A 306 -29.48 2.98 2.89
C GLU A 306 -28.86 1.85 3.72
N LEU A 307 -28.98 1.93 5.04
CA LEU A 307 -28.63 0.81 5.93
C LEU A 307 -29.72 -0.26 5.83
N ILE A 308 -29.32 -1.46 5.41
CA ILE A 308 -30.24 -2.59 5.25
C ILE A 308 -30.26 -3.45 6.51
N GLY A 309 -29.09 -3.72 7.08
CA GLY A 309 -29.00 -4.48 8.33
C GLY A 309 -27.63 -4.42 8.98
N HIS A 310 -27.59 -4.86 10.23
CA HIS A 310 -26.42 -4.81 11.09
C HIS A 310 -26.42 -6.00 12.05
N GLY A 311 -25.34 -6.79 12.03
CA GLY A 311 -25.04 -7.86 12.96
C GLY A 311 -24.03 -7.38 13.99
N LEU A 312 -24.51 -7.03 15.19
CA LEU A 312 -23.67 -6.48 16.26
C LEU A 312 -22.71 -7.52 16.85
N ILE A 313 -21.43 -7.20 16.85
CA ILE A 313 -20.42 -7.82 17.72
C ILE A 313 -19.85 -6.73 18.64
N SER A 314 -19.98 -6.92 19.95
CA SER A 314 -19.62 -5.91 20.96
C SER A 314 -18.50 -6.35 21.91
N ASN A 315 -18.31 -7.65 22.06
CA ASN A 315 -17.40 -8.27 23.02
C ASN A 315 -15.95 -8.32 22.51
N VAL A 316 -15.72 -8.29 21.20
CA VAL A 316 -14.40 -8.46 20.57
C VAL A 316 -14.24 -7.52 19.38
N TYR A 317 -13.00 -7.30 18.93
CA TYR A 317 -12.76 -6.65 17.64
C TYR A 317 -13.03 -7.62 16.50
N THR A 318 -13.83 -7.22 15.52
CA THR A 318 -14.04 -7.99 14.27
C THR A 318 -12.88 -7.73 13.31
N SER A 319 -12.54 -8.71 12.45
CA SER A 319 -11.49 -8.59 11.42
C SER A 319 -12.06 -8.80 10.01
N ASP A 320 -11.33 -9.48 9.13
CA ASP A 320 -11.67 -9.67 7.72
C ASP A 320 -13.04 -10.34 7.50
N LEU A 321 -13.55 -10.19 6.27
CA LEU A 321 -14.87 -10.63 5.83
C LEU A 321 -14.74 -11.43 4.54
N TRP A 322 -15.49 -12.52 4.42
CA TRP A 322 -15.72 -13.20 3.14
C TRP A 322 -17.19 -13.56 2.96
N ILE A 323 -17.67 -13.57 1.71
CA ILE A 323 -19.07 -13.81 1.34
C ILE A 323 -19.15 -14.80 0.20
N TRP A 324 -20.06 -15.77 0.28
CA TRP A 324 -20.26 -16.80 -0.73
C TRP A 324 -21.71 -17.30 -0.78
N PRO A 325 -22.20 -17.77 -1.94
CA PRO A 325 -23.49 -18.42 -2.04
C PRO A 325 -23.44 -19.84 -1.44
N GLY A 326 -24.58 -20.30 -0.91
CA GLY A 326 -24.77 -21.68 -0.49
C GLY A 326 -24.77 -22.67 -1.65
N ILE A 327 -24.32 -23.90 -1.36
CA ILE A 327 -24.27 -25.02 -2.30
C ILE A 327 -25.09 -26.21 -1.78
N GLY A 328 -25.40 -27.17 -2.65
CA GLY A 328 -26.09 -28.40 -2.26
C GLY A 328 -27.46 -28.13 -1.65
N GLU A 329 -27.68 -28.58 -0.42
CA GLU A 329 -28.95 -28.35 0.29
C GLU A 329 -29.20 -26.88 0.68
N HIS A 330 -28.16 -26.04 0.63
CA HIS A 330 -28.22 -24.61 0.93
C HIS A 330 -28.25 -23.74 -0.33
N GLU A 331 -28.45 -24.34 -1.52
CA GLU A 331 -28.58 -23.58 -2.77
C GLU A 331 -29.71 -22.52 -2.66
N GLY A 332 -29.39 -21.28 -3.02
CA GLY A 332 -30.30 -20.14 -2.90
C GLY A 332 -30.18 -19.33 -1.59
N LYS A 333 -29.42 -19.82 -0.60
CA LYS A 333 -29.00 -19.04 0.57
C LYS A 333 -27.66 -18.35 0.33
N ASP A 334 -27.37 -17.36 1.16
CA ASP A 334 -26.11 -16.60 1.13
C ASP A 334 -25.48 -16.55 2.52
N PHE A 335 -24.16 -16.68 2.57
CA PHE A 335 -23.40 -16.78 3.80
C PHE A 335 -22.25 -15.78 3.85
N ALA A 336 -21.86 -15.41 5.07
CA ALA A 336 -20.66 -14.63 5.32
C ALA A 336 -19.85 -15.24 6.46
N VAL A 337 -18.56 -14.90 6.53
CA VAL A 337 -17.68 -15.24 7.65
C VAL A 337 -16.89 -14.01 8.04
N THR A 338 -16.75 -13.79 9.35
CA THR A 338 -15.91 -12.72 9.89
C THR A 338 -14.95 -13.28 10.93
N GLY A 339 -13.69 -12.85 10.90
CA GLY A 339 -12.71 -13.20 11.93
C GLY A 339 -12.76 -12.29 13.16
N THR A 340 -11.86 -12.55 14.12
CA THR A 340 -11.69 -11.74 15.34
C THR A 340 -10.25 -11.30 15.55
N TRP A 341 -10.04 -10.06 16.01
CA TRP A 341 -8.71 -9.46 16.19
C TRP A 341 -8.38 -9.25 17.68
N GLY A 342 -7.23 -9.76 18.12
CA GLY A 342 -6.72 -9.54 19.47
C GLY A 342 -7.61 -10.11 20.59
N ALA A 343 -8.37 -11.16 20.31
CA ALA A 343 -9.43 -11.72 21.13
C ALA A 343 -9.26 -13.23 21.39
N ASN A 344 -10.29 -14.02 21.03
CA ASN A 344 -10.49 -15.41 21.46
C ASN A 344 -10.21 -16.46 20.35
N GLY A 345 -9.72 -16.03 19.18
CA GLY A 345 -9.46 -16.94 18.07
C GLY A 345 -10.74 -17.52 17.44
N GLU A 346 -11.78 -16.70 17.35
CA GLU A 346 -13.08 -17.09 16.81
C GLU A 346 -13.25 -16.58 15.37
N ALA A 347 -13.96 -17.36 14.56
CA ALA A 347 -14.55 -16.95 13.30
C ALA A 347 -16.07 -17.18 13.36
N TYR A 348 -16.85 -16.15 13.08
CA TYR A 348 -18.32 -16.20 13.11
C TYR A 348 -18.84 -16.43 11.70
N PHE A 349 -19.65 -17.47 11.52
CA PHE A 349 -20.34 -17.78 10.27
C PHE A 349 -21.75 -17.23 10.34
N TRP A 350 -22.19 -16.57 9.27
CA TRP A 350 -23.43 -15.81 9.22
C TRP A 350 -24.34 -16.33 8.11
N ASP A 351 -25.63 -16.45 8.40
CA ASP A 351 -26.68 -16.46 7.37
C ASP A 351 -27.03 -15.01 7.04
N ILE A 352 -26.80 -14.63 5.78
CA ILE A 352 -27.07 -13.29 5.25
C ILE A 352 -28.13 -13.33 4.14
N SER A 353 -28.87 -14.43 4.01
CA SER A 353 -29.90 -14.61 2.99
C SER A 353 -30.99 -13.53 3.07
N ASP A 354 -31.28 -13.07 4.30
CA ASP A 354 -32.00 -11.83 4.57
C ASP A 354 -31.03 -10.81 5.20
N PRO A 355 -30.48 -9.87 4.41
CA PRO A 355 -29.50 -8.92 4.92
C PRO A 355 -30.04 -7.97 5.99
N SER A 356 -31.36 -7.84 6.14
CA SER A 356 -31.98 -7.06 7.23
C SER A 356 -32.02 -7.80 8.56
N ASN A 357 -31.81 -9.12 8.54
CA ASN A 357 -31.86 -10.02 9.69
C ASN A 357 -30.70 -11.03 9.64
N MET A 358 -29.47 -10.53 9.59
CA MET A 358 -28.26 -11.34 9.59
C MET A 358 -28.09 -12.06 10.93
N LYS A 359 -27.73 -13.34 10.90
CA LYS A 359 -27.60 -14.17 12.11
C LYS A 359 -26.31 -14.96 12.10
N ILE A 360 -25.63 -15.02 13.23
CA ILE A 360 -24.55 -15.98 13.45
C ILE A 360 -25.20 -17.37 13.52
N ILE A 361 -24.77 -18.26 12.65
CA ILE A 361 -25.27 -19.64 12.53
C ILE A 361 -24.29 -20.67 13.08
N ASP A 362 -23.01 -20.35 13.06
CA ASP A 362 -21.95 -21.18 13.63
C ASP A 362 -20.77 -20.33 14.10
N THR A 363 -19.92 -20.88 14.97
CA THR A 363 -18.71 -20.23 15.46
C THR A 363 -17.59 -21.26 15.56
N VAL A 364 -16.55 -21.06 14.76
CA VAL A 364 -15.35 -21.88 14.82
C VAL A 364 -14.34 -21.23 15.74
N THR A 365 -13.98 -21.92 16.83
CA THR A 365 -12.95 -21.47 17.77
C THR A 365 -11.67 -22.27 17.56
N VAL A 366 -10.55 -21.56 17.40
CA VAL A 366 -9.21 -22.15 17.28
C VAL A 366 -8.29 -21.60 18.37
N ASP A 367 -7.26 -22.34 18.73
CA ASP A 367 -6.23 -21.85 19.67
C ASP A 367 -5.42 -20.70 19.04
N ALA A 368 -5.95 -19.49 19.11
CA ALA A 368 -5.34 -18.27 18.61
C ALA A 368 -5.86 -17.06 19.38
N ARG A 369 -5.18 -15.92 19.24
CA ARG A 369 -5.70 -14.62 19.70
C ARG A 369 -6.36 -13.87 18.56
N THR A 370 -5.80 -13.98 17.37
CA THR A 370 -6.30 -13.29 16.19
C THR A 370 -6.55 -14.33 15.10
N VAL A 371 -7.77 -14.31 14.57
CA VAL A 371 -8.10 -14.80 13.23
C VAL A 371 -8.13 -13.55 12.36
N ASN A 372 -7.01 -13.23 11.72
CA ASN A 372 -6.85 -11.95 11.04
C ASN A 372 -7.59 -11.92 9.70
N ASP A 373 -7.59 -13.06 9.03
CA ASP A 373 -8.02 -13.20 7.64
C ASP A 373 -8.83 -14.49 7.46
N VAL A 374 -9.89 -14.40 6.66
CA VAL A 374 -10.82 -15.49 6.38
C VAL A 374 -11.08 -15.56 4.88
N LYS A 375 -11.09 -16.75 4.28
CA LYS A 375 -11.32 -16.94 2.84
C LYS A 375 -12.10 -18.21 2.57
N ILE A 376 -13.02 -18.18 1.62
CA ILE A 376 -13.73 -19.35 1.14
C ILE A 376 -13.39 -19.57 -0.34
N SER A 377 -13.15 -20.82 -0.70
CA SER A 377 -12.94 -21.30 -2.07
C SER A 377 -14.12 -20.93 -2.99
N GLU A 378 -13.84 -20.78 -4.29
CA GLU A 378 -14.84 -20.36 -5.28
C GLU A 378 -16.02 -21.34 -5.38
N ASP A 379 -15.77 -22.64 -5.16
CA ASP A 379 -16.80 -23.68 -5.17
C ASP A 379 -17.61 -23.79 -3.87
N GLY A 380 -17.28 -22.97 -2.86
CA GLY A 380 -18.00 -22.90 -1.59
C GLY A 380 -17.80 -24.10 -0.67
N ARG A 381 -16.78 -24.95 -0.88
CA ARG A 381 -16.58 -26.18 -0.09
C ARG A 381 -15.51 -26.06 0.99
N VAL A 382 -14.43 -25.37 0.70
CA VAL A 382 -13.28 -25.22 1.59
C VAL A 382 -13.17 -23.79 2.10
N GLY A 383 -13.03 -23.65 3.42
CA GLY A 383 -12.70 -22.39 4.09
C GLY A 383 -11.29 -22.40 4.66
N VAL A 384 -10.66 -21.24 4.74
CA VAL A 384 -9.37 -21.04 5.41
C VAL A 384 -9.47 -19.87 6.37
N ILE A 385 -8.97 -20.06 7.58
CA ILE A 385 -8.85 -19.00 8.59
C ILE A 385 -7.41 -18.93 9.09
N SER A 386 -6.87 -17.73 9.20
CA SER A 386 -5.51 -17.51 9.70
C SER A 386 -5.43 -17.67 11.22
N ARG A 387 -4.25 -18.05 11.74
CA ARG A 387 -3.99 -18.17 13.18
C ARG A 387 -2.76 -17.38 13.59
N GLU A 388 -2.98 -16.40 14.46
CA GLU A 388 -1.92 -15.65 15.15
C GLU A 388 -2.10 -15.69 16.67
N GLY A 389 -0.99 -15.89 17.40
CA GLY A 389 -0.98 -15.84 18.86
C GLY A 389 -1.44 -17.12 19.55
N ALA A 390 -1.29 -18.29 18.91
CA ALA A 390 -1.59 -19.60 19.50
C ALA A 390 -0.78 -19.86 20.79
N SER A 391 -1.41 -20.49 21.78
CA SER A 391 -0.80 -20.76 23.10
C SER A 391 0.45 -21.64 23.01
N ASN A 392 0.44 -22.60 22.08
CA ASN A 392 1.52 -23.55 21.84
C ASN A 392 2.51 -23.10 20.74
N ARG A 393 2.38 -21.87 20.21
CA ARG A 393 3.19 -21.32 19.11
C ARG A 393 3.09 -22.04 17.78
N LYS A 394 2.19 -23.01 17.65
CA LYS A 394 1.81 -23.61 16.37
C LYS A 394 0.83 -22.69 15.65
N ASN A 395 1.33 -21.51 15.32
CA ASN A 395 0.67 -20.56 14.43
C ASN A 395 0.68 -21.12 12.99
N GLY A 396 -0.14 -20.56 12.10
CA GLY A 396 -0.38 -21.15 10.79
C GLY A 396 -1.77 -20.75 10.29
N PHE A 397 -2.44 -21.66 9.59
CA PHE A 397 -3.84 -21.52 9.24
C PHE A 397 -4.59 -22.84 9.43
N VAL A 398 -5.92 -22.74 9.45
CA VAL A 398 -6.83 -23.88 9.60
C VAL A 398 -7.65 -24.01 8.34
N ILE A 399 -7.81 -25.25 7.87
CA ILE A 399 -8.62 -25.59 6.71
C ILE A 399 -9.93 -26.18 7.22
N LEU A 400 -11.03 -25.68 6.68
CA LEU A 400 -12.40 -25.96 7.11
C LEU A 400 -13.19 -26.59 5.96
N ASP A 401 -14.11 -27.49 6.29
CA ASP A 401 -15.23 -27.85 5.43
C ASP A 401 -16.38 -26.88 5.73
N VAL A 402 -16.76 -26.12 4.72
CA VAL A 402 -17.86 -25.14 4.79
C VAL A 402 -19.01 -25.50 3.87
N SER A 403 -19.06 -26.76 3.40
CA SER A 403 -20.17 -27.27 2.58
C SER A 403 -21.51 -27.17 3.32
N ASP A 404 -21.50 -27.28 4.65
CA ASP A 404 -22.62 -26.92 5.54
C ASP A 404 -22.22 -25.78 6.49
N PRO A 405 -22.54 -24.52 6.17
CA PRO A 405 -22.19 -23.36 7.00
C PRO A 405 -22.86 -23.31 8.38
N TYR A 406 -23.84 -24.18 8.65
CA TYR A 406 -24.46 -24.32 9.97
C TYR A 406 -23.70 -25.31 10.88
N ASN A 407 -22.77 -26.08 10.32
CA ASN A 407 -21.96 -27.06 11.04
C ASN A 407 -20.58 -27.19 10.38
N VAL A 408 -19.74 -26.19 10.59
CA VAL A 408 -18.42 -26.09 9.97
C VAL A 408 -17.43 -27.03 10.66
N GLU A 409 -16.75 -27.85 9.88
CA GLU A 409 -15.79 -28.83 10.41
C GLU A 409 -14.34 -28.42 10.16
N ILE A 410 -13.48 -28.60 11.16
CA ILE A 410 -12.02 -28.45 10.97
C ILE A 410 -11.48 -29.70 10.29
N LEU A 411 -11.01 -29.56 9.06
CA LEU A 411 -10.43 -30.65 8.27
C LEU A 411 -8.98 -30.91 8.63
N SER A 412 -8.17 -29.86 8.69
CA SER A 412 -6.75 -29.95 9.00
C SER A 412 -6.18 -28.60 9.43
N THR A 413 -4.91 -28.61 9.85
CA THR A 413 -4.14 -27.38 10.16
C THR A 413 -2.80 -27.43 9.46
N PHE A 414 -2.33 -26.30 8.93
CA PHE A 414 -0.99 -26.18 8.37
C PHE A 414 -0.18 -25.17 9.19
N ASN A 415 0.93 -25.61 9.79
CA ASN A 415 1.75 -24.82 10.71
C ASN A 415 3.26 -25.01 10.53
N ASP A 416 3.67 -25.75 9.50
CA ASP A 416 5.07 -26.01 9.20
C ASP A 416 5.80 -24.72 8.82
N ASP A 417 6.89 -24.38 9.52
CA ASP A 417 7.64 -23.12 9.36
C ASP A 417 6.80 -21.83 9.53
N MET A 418 5.69 -21.87 10.27
CA MET A 418 4.75 -20.72 10.41
C MET A 418 4.61 -20.18 11.85
N THR A 419 5.61 -20.41 12.70
CA THR A 419 5.58 -20.03 14.13
C THR A 419 5.37 -18.52 14.39
N GLY A 420 5.63 -17.66 13.40
CA GLY A 420 5.44 -16.21 13.49
C GLY A 420 3.99 -15.74 13.37
N GLY A 421 3.08 -16.58 12.85
CA GLY A 421 1.74 -16.15 12.44
C GLY A 421 1.58 -16.08 10.92
N VAL A 422 0.35 -16.35 10.46
CA VAL A 422 -0.08 -16.05 9.09
C VAL A 422 -1.01 -14.85 9.17
N HIS A 423 -0.63 -13.76 8.49
CA HIS A 423 -1.39 -12.52 8.56
C HIS A 423 -2.53 -12.48 7.54
N ASN A 424 -2.22 -12.87 6.31
CA ASN A 424 -3.13 -12.92 5.18
C ASN A 424 -3.09 -14.30 4.53
N THR A 425 -4.25 -14.74 4.07
CA THR A 425 -4.43 -15.96 3.28
C THR A 425 -5.23 -15.62 2.02
N PHE A 426 -4.98 -16.35 0.94
CA PHE A 426 -5.84 -16.30 -0.24
C PHE A 426 -6.00 -17.69 -0.83
N ILE A 427 -7.22 -18.06 -1.21
CA ILE A 427 -7.50 -19.32 -1.89
C ILE A 427 -7.65 -19.02 -3.38
N TYR A 428 -6.86 -19.68 -4.21
CA TYR A 428 -7.00 -19.64 -5.66
C TYR A 428 -6.84 -21.05 -6.22
N GLU A 429 -7.89 -21.55 -6.85
CA GLU A 429 -8.02 -22.96 -7.22
C GLU A 429 -7.71 -23.87 -6.00
N ASP A 430 -6.95 -24.94 -6.19
CA ASP A 430 -6.57 -25.88 -5.13
C ASP A 430 -5.34 -25.42 -4.30
N HIS A 431 -5.13 -24.10 -4.15
CA HIS A 431 -3.97 -23.57 -3.44
C HIS A 431 -4.29 -22.46 -2.44
N VAL A 432 -3.65 -22.51 -1.28
CA VAL A 432 -3.60 -21.42 -0.29
C VAL A 432 -2.28 -20.69 -0.41
N PHE A 433 -2.37 -19.36 -0.60
CA PHE A 433 -1.25 -18.44 -0.54
C PHE A 433 -1.25 -17.82 0.86
N ALA A 434 -0.28 -18.21 1.71
CA ALA A 434 -0.25 -17.83 3.11
C ALA A 434 0.94 -16.91 3.40
N VAL A 435 0.69 -15.66 3.77
CA VAL A 435 1.74 -14.69 4.13
C VAL A 435 2.32 -15.03 5.49
N ASN A 436 3.50 -15.61 5.48
CA ASN A 436 4.18 -16.17 6.64
C ASN A 436 5.12 -15.14 7.28
N ASN A 437 4.78 -14.73 8.52
CA ASN A 437 5.56 -13.82 9.35
C ASN A 437 5.93 -12.50 8.66
N GLY A 438 5.13 -12.11 7.66
CA GLY A 438 5.35 -10.97 6.79
C GLY A 438 6.69 -10.98 6.05
N ARG A 439 7.29 -12.14 5.79
CA ARG A 439 8.57 -12.29 5.08
C ARG A 439 8.36 -12.80 3.65
N LYS A 440 7.60 -13.88 3.53
CA LYS A 440 7.35 -14.63 2.30
C LYS A 440 5.88 -15.00 2.27
N TYR A 441 5.37 -15.40 1.12
CA TYR A 441 4.17 -16.23 1.09
C TYR A 441 4.52 -17.65 0.66
N ASP A 442 4.05 -18.60 1.46
CA ASP A 442 4.12 -20.01 1.15
C ASP A 442 2.89 -20.37 0.31
N ILE A 443 3.06 -21.26 -0.67
CA ILE A 443 1.98 -21.75 -1.55
C ILE A 443 1.73 -23.21 -1.19
N ILE A 444 0.53 -23.50 -0.70
CA ILE A 444 0.14 -24.79 -0.13
C ILE A 444 -0.93 -25.40 -1.02
N ASN A 445 -0.71 -26.61 -1.51
CA ASN A 445 -1.73 -27.37 -2.20
C ASN A 445 -2.76 -27.90 -1.20
N ILE A 446 -4.03 -27.72 -1.52
CA ILE A 446 -5.19 -28.16 -0.74
C ILE A 446 -6.17 -29.01 -1.56
N GLN A 447 -5.69 -29.63 -2.65
CA GLN A 447 -6.53 -30.53 -3.47
C GLN A 447 -7.12 -31.67 -2.64
N ASP A 448 -6.33 -32.18 -1.68
CA ASP A 448 -6.85 -32.91 -0.52
C ASP A 448 -6.73 -32.01 0.73
N PRO A 449 -7.82 -31.34 1.15
CA PRO A 449 -7.80 -30.39 2.26
C PRO A 449 -7.50 -31.05 3.62
N LYS A 450 -7.57 -32.39 3.73
CA LYS A 450 -7.17 -33.12 4.94
C LYS A 450 -5.67 -33.36 5.01
N ASN A 451 -4.97 -33.34 3.87
CA ASN A 451 -3.54 -33.60 3.76
C ASN A 451 -2.81 -32.49 2.97
N PRO A 452 -2.85 -31.23 3.45
CA PRO A 452 -2.21 -30.12 2.75
C PRO A 452 -0.68 -30.21 2.77
N PHE A 453 -0.03 -29.76 1.70
CA PHE A 453 1.44 -29.72 1.63
C PHE A 453 1.95 -28.50 0.85
N ARG A 454 3.13 -28.00 1.25
CA ARG A 454 3.77 -26.85 0.57
C ARG A 454 4.30 -27.26 -0.80
N VAL A 455 3.95 -26.51 -1.84
CA VAL A 455 4.46 -26.71 -3.22
C VAL A 455 5.47 -25.66 -3.64
N GLY A 456 5.39 -24.44 -3.11
CA GLY A 456 6.27 -23.35 -3.50
C GLY A 456 6.34 -22.23 -2.46
N VAL A 457 7.26 -21.29 -2.71
CA VAL A 457 7.53 -20.13 -1.86
C VAL A 457 7.89 -18.96 -2.75
N TYR A 458 7.38 -17.78 -2.42
CA TYR A 458 7.88 -16.53 -2.98
C TYR A 458 8.35 -15.60 -1.85
N GLU A 459 9.56 -15.08 -2.01
CA GLU A 459 10.18 -14.13 -1.08
C GLU A 459 10.88 -13.03 -1.89
N LEU A 460 10.79 -11.80 -1.40
CA LEU A 460 11.46 -10.66 -2.03
C LEU A 460 12.98 -10.74 -1.81
N THR A 461 13.75 -10.19 -2.74
CA THR A 461 15.21 -10.16 -2.64
C THR A 461 15.74 -8.94 -1.90
N THR A 462 14.88 -7.97 -1.61
CA THR A 462 15.28 -6.70 -0.97
C THR A 462 15.58 -6.90 0.52
N PRO A 463 16.62 -6.27 1.08
CA PRO A 463 16.98 -6.41 2.48
C PRO A 463 15.87 -6.02 3.44
N GLY A 464 15.54 -6.88 4.41
CA GLY A 464 14.57 -6.56 5.46
C GLY A 464 13.15 -6.24 4.93
N HIS A 465 12.83 -6.74 3.74
CA HIS A 465 11.51 -6.65 3.13
C HIS A 465 10.42 -7.19 4.06
N SER A 466 9.19 -6.78 3.76
CA SER A 466 8.02 -7.34 4.39
C SER A 466 6.88 -7.43 3.40
N ILE A 467 6.28 -8.61 3.30
CA ILE A 467 5.04 -8.85 2.54
C ILE A 467 3.87 -8.73 3.52
N HIS A 468 2.80 -8.05 3.13
CA HIS A 468 1.62 -7.86 3.97
C HIS A 468 0.47 -8.77 3.52
N ASP A 469 -0.05 -8.53 2.31
CA ASP A 469 -1.17 -9.28 1.75
C ASP A 469 -0.80 -9.84 0.38
N VAL A 470 -1.55 -10.86 -0.04
CA VAL A 470 -1.52 -11.39 -1.40
C VAL A 470 -2.94 -11.61 -1.90
N TRP A 471 -3.19 -11.19 -3.14
CA TRP A 471 -4.42 -11.44 -3.89
C TRP A 471 -4.06 -12.19 -5.16
N VAL A 472 -4.84 -13.19 -5.57
CA VAL A 472 -4.56 -13.94 -6.80
C VAL A 472 -5.75 -13.85 -7.77
N GLU A 473 -5.49 -13.44 -9.01
CA GLU A 473 -6.49 -13.40 -10.07
C GLU A 473 -5.85 -13.85 -11.39
N ASP A 474 -6.54 -14.72 -12.14
CA ASP A 474 -6.09 -15.26 -13.43
C ASP A 474 -4.67 -15.87 -13.39
N GLY A 475 -4.29 -16.48 -12.25
CA GLY A 475 -2.98 -17.07 -12.00
C GLY A 475 -1.84 -16.06 -11.82
N ILE A 476 -2.15 -14.78 -11.57
CA ILE A 476 -1.19 -13.75 -11.15
C ILE A 476 -1.45 -13.42 -9.68
N ALA A 477 -0.41 -13.55 -8.85
CA ALA A 477 -0.41 -13.07 -7.48
C ALA A 477 0.03 -11.60 -7.44
N TYR A 478 -0.78 -10.76 -6.82
CA TYR A 478 -0.53 -9.34 -6.53
C TYR A 478 -0.28 -9.22 -5.04
N SER A 479 0.98 -8.98 -4.65
CA SER A 479 1.32 -8.79 -3.24
C SER A 479 1.58 -7.32 -2.92
N SER A 480 1.21 -6.94 -1.70
CA SER A 480 1.48 -5.63 -1.12
C SER A 480 2.66 -5.72 -0.14
N ASN A 481 3.68 -4.91 -0.33
CA ASN A 481 4.99 -5.14 0.28
C ASN A 481 5.59 -3.91 0.98
N TRP A 482 4.75 -3.08 1.61
CA TRP A 482 5.18 -1.86 2.30
C TRP A 482 6.05 -0.96 1.40
N ALA A 483 7.31 -0.74 1.78
CA ALA A 483 8.24 0.10 1.04
C ALA A 483 8.82 -0.56 -0.22
N ASP A 484 8.55 -1.83 -0.47
CA ASP A 484 8.81 -2.50 -1.75
C ASP A 484 7.60 -2.37 -2.70
N GLY A 485 6.46 -1.86 -2.22
CA GLY A 485 5.27 -1.58 -3.01
C GLY A 485 4.59 -2.82 -3.55
N VAL A 486 4.06 -2.74 -4.77
CA VAL A 486 3.29 -3.84 -5.37
C VAL A 486 4.20 -4.75 -6.18
N HIS A 487 4.00 -6.05 -6.05
CA HIS A 487 4.65 -7.05 -6.89
C HIS A 487 3.57 -7.89 -7.60
N ALA A 488 3.73 -8.07 -8.91
CA ALA A 488 2.96 -9.01 -9.71
C ALA A 488 3.81 -10.23 -10.04
N VAL A 489 3.30 -11.42 -9.71
CA VAL A 489 4.02 -12.69 -9.80
C VAL A 489 3.15 -13.72 -10.50
N ASP A 490 3.69 -14.33 -11.55
CA ASP A 490 3.08 -15.46 -12.24
C ASP A 490 3.16 -16.71 -11.35
N VAL A 491 2.00 -17.22 -10.93
CA VAL A 491 1.86 -18.40 -10.08
C VAL A 491 1.05 -19.50 -10.78
N GLY A 492 1.01 -19.47 -12.12
CA GLY A 492 0.17 -20.36 -12.94
C GLY A 492 -0.74 -19.60 -13.90
N GLY A 493 -0.36 -18.39 -14.29
CA GLY A 493 -1.10 -17.55 -15.21
C GLY A 493 -1.26 -18.18 -16.57
N LEU A 494 -2.38 -17.86 -17.24
CA LEU A 494 -2.70 -18.42 -18.55
C LEU A 494 -1.62 -18.08 -19.58
N LYS A 495 -1.01 -19.11 -20.18
CA LYS A 495 -0.16 -18.92 -21.35
C LYS A 495 -0.97 -18.31 -22.50
N PHE A 496 -0.43 -17.27 -23.12
CA PHE A 496 -1.09 -16.59 -24.23
C PHE A 496 -1.44 -17.56 -25.37
N ASN A 497 -2.70 -17.50 -25.81
CA ASN A 497 -3.18 -18.10 -27.06
C ASN A 497 -4.33 -17.27 -27.64
N GLU A 498 -4.64 -17.45 -28.92
CA GLU A 498 -5.68 -16.67 -29.63
C GLU A 498 -7.08 -16.81 -28.98
N LYS A 499 -7.40 -17.95 -28.37
CA LYS A 499 -8.69 -18.19 -27.71
C LYS A 499 -8.87 -17.32 -26.46
N ASN A 500 -7.78 -17.05 -25.74
CA ASN A 500 -7.78 -16.27 -24.50
C ASN A 500 -7.40 -14.80 -24.73
N GLN A 501 -7.19 -14.38 -25.98
CA GLN A 501 -6.75 -13.04 -26.35
C GLN A 501 -7.62 -11.92 -25.74
N LYS A 502 -8.94 -12.12 -25.67
CA LYS A 502 -9.85 -11.13 -25.06
C LYS A 502 -9.57 -10.91 -23.58
N LYS A 503 -9.34 -11.97 -22.79
CA LYS A 503 -8.97 -11.86 -21.37
C LYS A 503 -7.62 -11.15 -21.20
N ILE A 504 -6.68 -11.46 -22.10
CA ILE A 504 -5.30 -10.95 -22.02
C ILE A 504 -5.19 -9.48 -22.45
N LYS A 505 -6.02 -9.02 -23.39
CA LYS A 505 -6.02 -7.61 -23.83
C LYS A 505 -6.26 -6.61 -22.69
N PHE A 506 -6.99 -7.00 -21.64
CA PHE A 506 -7.32 -6.11 -20.52
C PHE A 506 -6.34 -6.20 -19.34
N ASN A 507 -5.42 -7.18 -19.35
CA ASN A 507 -4.37 -7.29 -18.35
C ASN A 507 -3.04 -7.63 -19.04
N PRO A 508 -2.18 -6.62 -19.29
CA PRO A 508 -0.92 -6.80 -20.01
C PRO A 508 0.07 -7.72 -19.27
N LEU A 509 -0.09 -7.95 -17.96
CA LEU A 509 0.75 -8.91 -17.24
C LEU A 509 0.51 -10.34 -17.73
N LEU A 510 -0.70 -10.68 -18.19
CA LEU A 510 -1.00 -12.00 -18.76
C LEU A 510 -0.27 -12.25 -20.09
N LEU A 511 0.23 -11.21 -20.78
CA LEU A 511 1.11 -11.40 -21.95
C LEU A 511 2.50 -11.91 -21.56
N LYS A 512 2.95 -11.61 -20.34
CA LYS A 512 4.25 -12.05 -19.79
C LYS A 512 4.13 -13.36 -19.00
N ALA A 513 2.94 -13.69 -18.55
CA ALA A 513 2.63 -14.89 -17.77
C ALA A 513 2.69 -16.20 -18.60
N GLY A 514 2.47 -17.33 -17.93
CA GLY A 514 2.59 -18.68 -18.48
C GLY A 514 3.99 -19.27 -18.37
N GLN A 515 4.85 -18.67 -17.55
CA GLN A 515 6.22 -19.14 -17.24
C GLN A 515 6.33 -19.62 -15.79
N GLY A 516 5.45 -19.13 -14.92
CA GLY A 516 5.36 -19.50 -13.52
C GLY A 516 4.38 -20.64 -13.25
N SER A 517 4.40 -21.11 -12.01
CA SER A 517 3.49 -22.12 -11.46
C SER A 517 3.44 -21.98 -9.95
N PRO A 518 2.49 -22.62 -9.24
CA PRO A 518 2.48 -22.63 -7.78
C PRO A 518 3.79 -23.13 -7.17
N SER A 519 4.46 -24.08 -7.82
CA SER A 519 5.77 -24.62 -7.39
C SER A 519 6.98 -23.79 -7.82
N ASN A 520 6.82 -22.89 -8.79
CA ASN A 520 7.88 -22.01 -9.28
C ASN A 520 7.29 -20.63 -9.63
N PRO A 521 7.03 -19.77 -8.64
CA PRO A 521 6.53 -18.42 -8.87
C PRO A 521 7.55 -17.57 -9.63
N VAL A 522 7.10 -16.81 -10.64
CA VAL A 522 7.97 -15.99 -11.49
C VAL A 522 7.55 -14.52 -11.42
N HIS A 523 8.46 -13.65 -11.01
CA HIS A 523 8.21 -12.21 -10.97
C HIS A 523 7.95 -11.63 -12.38
N LEU A 524 6.89 -10.82 -12.53
CA LEU A 524 6.50 -10.21 -13.79
C LEU A 524 6.78 -8.71 -13.87
N ALA A 525 6.38 -7.97 -12.83
CA ALA A 525 6.54 -6.53 -12.72
C ALA A 525 6.36 -6.08 -11.27
N ASP A 526 6.98 -4.98 -10.91
CA ASP A 526 6.87 -4.34 -9.61
C ASP A 526 6.78 -2.82 -9.75
N MET A 527 6.26 -2.18 -8.71
CA MET A 527 6.40 -0.74 -8.52
C MET A 527 6.58 -0.44 -7.05
N VAL A 528 7.72 0.18 -6.72
CA VAL A 528 8.06 0.64 -5.37
C VAL A 528 7.03 1.65 -4.89
N ASP A 529 6.58 1.49 -3.64
CA ASP A 529 5.62 2.40 -3.05
C ASP A 529 6.20 3.81 -2.83
N PRO A 530 5.50 4.88 -3.25
CA PRO A 530 5.98 6.24 -3.11
C PRO A 530 6.21 6.70 -1.66
N ASN A 531 5.41 6.18 -0.72
CA ASN A 531 5.36 6.71 0.65
C ASN A 531 5.80 5.68 1.73
N GLY A 532 5.97 4.41 1.35
CA GLY A 532 6.41 3.30 2.18
C GLY A 532 5.32 2.56 2.97
N HIS A 533 4.04 2.80 2.69
CA HIS A 533 2.91 2.33 3.49
C HIS A 533 1.96 1.35 2.76
N ASN A 534 2.32 0.87 1.58
CA ASN A 534 1.49 -0.10 0.86
C ASN A 534 1.12 -1.34 1.71
N HIS A 535 -0.18 -1.53 1.89
CA HIS A 535 -0.83 -2.54 2.72
C HIS A 535 -1.69 -3.51 1.91
N ALA A 536 -2.45 -2.99 0.94
CA ALA A 536 -3.33 -3.78 0.08
C ALA A 536 -3.02 -3.52 -1.40
N ALA A 537 -3.25 -4.51 -2.25
CA ALA A 537 -3.11 -4.38 -3.71
C ALA A 537 -4.26 -5.13 -4.40
N PHE A 538 -4.95 -4.47 -5.33
CA PHE A 538 -6.04 -5.08 -6.07
C PHE A 538 -5.92 -4.78 -7.58
N PRO A 539 -5.96 -5.79 -8.47
CA PRO A 539 -5.91 -5.56 -9.90
C PRO A 539 -7.21 -4.92 -10.39
N PHE A 540 -7.08 -3.86 -11.19
CA PHE A 540 -8.22 -3.11 -11.74
C PHE A 540 -8.12 -3.01 -13.26
N LYS A 541 -9.00 -3.77 -13.92
CA LYS A 541 -9.24 -3.70 -15.36
C LYS A 541 -10.36 -2.68 -15.58
N SER A 542 -10.03 -1.48 -16.04
CA SER A 542 -11.05 -0.45 -16.29
C SER A 542 -12.00 -0.89 -17.40
N GLN A 543 -13.30 -0.69 -17.21
CA GLN A 543 -14.32 -1.01 -18.21
C GLN A 543 -14.58 0.17 -19.16
N SER A 544 -14.23 1.38 -18.71
CA SER A 544 -14.44 2.63 -19.43
C SER A 544 -13.15 3.26 -19.96
N SER A 545 -12.01 2.59 -19.78
CA SER A 545 -10.73 2.94 -20.43
C SER A 545 -9.96 1.68 -20.81
N ASP A 546 -9.03 1.78 -21.76
CA ASP A 546 -8.13 0.68 -22.15
C ASP A 546 -6.92 0.55 -21.21
N LYS A 547 -7.08 0.94 -19.94
CA LYS A 547 -6.02 0.98 -18.94
C LYS A 547 -6.14 -0.18 -17.96
N PHE A 548 -4.98 -0.69 -17.57
CA PHE A 548 -4.85 -1.66 -16.48
C PHE A 548 -4.13 -1.00 -15.32
N TYR A 549 -4.78 -0.98 -14.16
CA TYR A 549 -4.22 -0.44 -12.93
C TYR A 549 -4.00 -1.55 -11.90
N ILE A 550 -3.04 -1.35 -11.02
CA ILE A 550 -3.04 -1.99 -9.70
C ILE A 550 -3.36 -0.88 -8.70
N VAL A 551 -4.45 -1.05 -7.95
CA VAL A 551 -4.85 -0.09 -6.91
C VAL A 551 -4.19 -0.50 -5.60
N ALA A 552 -3.34 0.37 -5.08
CA ALA A 552 -2.55 0.14 -3.88
C ALA A 552 -3.15 0.93 -2.70
N GLY A 553 -3.44 0.30 -1.58
CA GLY A 553 -3.94 0.97 -0.38
C GLY A 553 -2.83 1.16 0.66
N ASP A 554 -2.80 2.31 1.32
CA ASP A 554 -1.90 2.58 2.44
C ASP A 554 -2.45 2.02 3.76
N GLU A 555 -1.56 1.68 4.69
CA GLU A 555 -1.88 1.54 6.12
C GLU A 555 -0.84 2.30 6.97
N TRP A 556 -1.23 3.48 7.46
CA TRP A 556 -0.33 4.32 8.24
C TRP A 556 -0.94 4.78 9.56
N PHE A 557 -0.26 4.49 10.66
CA PHE A 557 -0.65 4.91 12.02
C PHE A 557 0.36 5.91 12.60
N PRO A 558 0.33 7.19 12.17
CA PRO A 558 1.27 8.21 12.61
C PRO A 558 1.19 8.50 14.11
N TRP A 559 0.01 8.38 14.72
CA TRP A 559 -0.18 8.57 16.15
C TRP A 559 -0.59 7.24 16.81
N ARG A 560 0.33 6.68 17.58
CA ARG A 560 0.02 5.55 18.48
C ARG A 560 -0.17 6.11 19.88
N TYR A 561 -1.35 5.95 20.44
CA TYR A 561 -1.65 6.31 21.83
C TYR A 561 -1.71 5.03 22.68
N PRO A 562 -0.56 4.52 23.17
CA PRO A 562 -0.58 3.37 24.04
C PRO A 562 -1.41 3.66 25.31
N ASN A 563 -2.16 2.66 25.76
CA ASN A 563 -2.88 2.62 27.05
C ASN A 563 -4.08 3.57 27.20
N LYS A 564 -4.71 4.04 26.10
CA LYS A 564 -6.01 4.72 26.16
C LYS A 564 -7.01 4.08 25.21
N PRO A 565 -8.25 3.77 25.65
CA PRO A 565 -9.31 3.31 24.78
C PRO A 565 -9.80 4.51 23.96
N ARG A 566 -9.10 4.81 22.87
CA ARG A 566 -9.51 5.82 21.90
C ARG A 566 -9.58 5.16 20.53
N PRO A 567 -10.52 5.59 19.67
CA PRO A 567 -10.53 5.20 18.27
C PRO A 567 -9.16 5.45 17.65
N TYR A 568 -8.68 4.50 16.86
CA TYR A 568 -7.48 4.71 16.07
C TYR A 568 -7.71 5.83 15.06
N GLN A 569 -6.65 6.61 14.79
CA GLN A 569 -6.66 7.68 13.79
C GLN A 569 -5.60 7.42 12.72
N PRO A 570 -5.76 6.36 11.92
CA PRO A 570 -4.86 6.10 10.80
C PRO A 570 -4.96 7.19 9.73
N ARG A 571 -4.01 7.13 8.82
CA ARG A 571 -3.87 7.97 7.62
C ARG A 571 -3.52 7.06 6.45
N GLY A 572 -3.69 7.58 5.25
CA GLY A 572 -3.38 6.86 4.02
C GLY A 572 -4.48 7.01 2.99
N GLY A 573 -4.17 6.66 1.74
CA GLY A 573 -5.13 6.64 0.65
C GLY A 573 -4.96 5.45 -0.27
N PHE A 574 -5.70 5.50 -1.37
CA PHE A 574 -5.54 4.57 -2.47
C PHE A 574 -4.76 5.23 -3.62
N HIS A 575 -3.76 4.52 -4.12
CA HIS A 575 -2.87 4.91 -5.20
C HIS A 575 -3.22 4.11 -6.46
N PHE A 576 -3.35 4.78 -7.60
CA PHE A 576 -3.72 4.17 -8.87
C PHE A 576 -2.48 4.06 -9.74
N LEU A 577 -1.90 2.86 -9.75
CA LEU A 577 -0.67 2.55 -10.45
C LEU A 577 -1.03 2.02 -11.85
N ASP A 578 -0.77 2.79 -12.90
CA ASP A 578 -0.97 2.39 -14.29
C ASP A 578 0.12 1.38 -14.69
N PHE A 579 -0.31 0.12 -14.88
CA PHE A 579 0.50 -1.01 -15.32
C PHE A 579 0.25 -1.37 -16.79
N THR A 580 -0.36 -0.46 -17.58
CA THR A 580 -0.57 -0.65 -19.02
C THR A 580 0.77 -0.89 -19.74
N ASP A 581 1.81 -0.13 -19.38
CA ASP A 581 3.21 -0.47 -19.70
C ASP A 581 3.89 -1.12 -18.49
N THR A 582 3.83 -2.45 -18.45
CA THR A 582 4.40 -3.26 -17.36
C THR A 582 5.92 -3.13 -17.18
N ASN A 583 6.66 -2.50 -18.11
CA ASN A 583 8.10 -2.26 -17.93
C ASN A 583 8.39 -0.89 -17.29
N ASN A 584 7.40 -0.01 -17.27
CA ASN A 584 7.53 1.34 -16.74
C ASN A 584 6.19 1.78 -16.10
N PRO A 585 5.74 1.07 -15.05
CA PRO A 585 4.51 1.43 -14.35
C PRO A 585 4.64 2.81 -13.71
N LYS A 586 3.51 3.52 -13.60
CA LYS A 586 3.47 4.89 -13.08
C LYS A 586 2.26 5.09 -12.19
N GLU A 587 2.45 5.87 -11.13
CA GLU A 587 1.33 6.37 -10.35
C GLU A 587 0.73 7.57 -11.10
N GLU A 588 -0.56 7.46 -11.45
CA GLU A 588 -1.25 8.51 -12.21
C GLU A 588 -2.27 9.25 -11.33
N ALA A 589 -2.81 8.59 -10.31
CA ALA A 589 -3.91 9.13 -9.51
C ALA A 589 -3.86 8.67 -8.05
N ILE A 590 -4.49 9.46 -7.18
CA ILE A 590 -4.68 9.14 -5.76
C ILE A 590 -6.12 9.41 -5.32
N TYR A 591 -6.61 8.66 -4.35
CA TYR A 591 -7.81 8.97 -3.58
C TYR A 591 -7.44 8.97 -2.10
N THR A 592 -7.31 10.16 -1.51
CA THR A 592 -6.83 10.33 -0.15
C THR A 592 -7.78 11.20 0.65
N ILE A 593 -8.14 10.71 1.84
CA ILE A 593 -8.91 11.47 2.83
C ILE A 593 -7.92 11.90 3.92
N THR A 594 -7.77 13.21 4.09
CA THR A 594 -6.68 13.78 4.92
C THR A 594 -6.73 13.33 6.38
N GLU A 595 -7.93 13.05 6.88
CA GLU A 595 -8.25 12.73 8.27
C GLU A 595 -8.51 11.25 8.55
N ALA A 596 -8.45 10.38 7.54
CA ALA A 596 -8.74 8.95 7.67
C ALA A 596 -7.67 8.09 6.97
N GLY A 597 -7.61 6.81 7.34
CA GLY A 597 -6.72 5.84 6.70
C GLY A 597 -7.48 4.75 5.97
N SER A 598 -7.00 4.40 4.78
CA SER A 598 -7.44 3.25 4.00
C SER A 598 -7.10 1.92 4.69
N HIS A 599 -7.78 0.86 4.26
CA HIS A 599 -7.45 -0.52 4.58
C HIS A 599 -7.79 -1.43 3.38
N ASN A 600 -8.58 -2.50 3.57
CA ASN A 600 -8.97 -3.40 2.49
C ASN A 600 -9.99 -2.75 1.55
N HIS A 601 -9.95 -3.16 0.29
CA HIS A 601 -10.84 -2.62 -0.73
C HIS A 601 -11.23 -3.69 -1.72
N TRP A 602 -12.32 -3.42 -2.42
CA TRP A 602 -12.83 -4.26 -3.49
C TRP A 602 -13.15 -3.40 -4.69
N ILE A 603 -12.88 -3.92 -5.88
CA ILE A 603 -13.22 -3.24 -7.13
C ILE A 603 -14.19 -4.11 -7.92
N LYS A 604 -15.31 -3.51 -8.34
CA LYS A 604 -16.30 -4.17 -9.20
C LYS A 604 -16.72 -3.22 -10.31
N GLY A 605 -16.37 -3.58 -11.54
CA GLY A 605 -16.45 -2.64 -12.67
C GLY A 605 -15.59 -1.41 -12.38
N ASP A 606 -16.07 -0.23 -12.76
CA ASP A 606 -15.40 1.04 -12.49
C ASP A 606 -15.81 1.67 -11.14
N THR A 607 -16.03 0.85 -10.11
CA THR A 607 -16.35 1.33 -8.76
C THR A 607 -15.43 0.70 -7.73
N LEU A 608 -14.78 1.57 -6.95
CA LEU A 608 -13.99 1.22 -5.77
C LEU A 608 -14.90 1.24 -4.54
N TYR A 609 -14.95 0.12 -3.83
CA TYR A 609 -15.53 0.00 -2.49
C TYR A 609 -14.36 -0.08 -1.53
N ALA A 610 -14.19 0.97 -0.74
CA ALA A 610 -13.02 1.16 0.09
C ALA A 610 -13.38 1.16 1.58
N ALA A 611 -12.75 0.27 2.34
CA ALA A 611 -12.71 0.41 3.79
C ALA A 611 -11.74 1.54 4.14
N TYR A 612 -12.23 2.52 4.87
CA TYR A 612 -11.41 3.48 5.60
C TYR A 612 -11.69 3.29 7.06
N TYR A 613 -10.75 2.83 7.86
CA TYR A 613 -10.92 2.61 9.31
C TYR A 613 -11.85 3.64 9.99
N ASN A 614 -11.31 4.79 10.39
CA ASN A 614 -12.08 5.86 11.01
C ASN A 614 -12.86 6.71 10.00
N GLY A 615 -12.77 6.37 8.70
CA GLY A 615 -13.51 7.01 7.62
C GLY A 615 -14.74 6.23 7.18
N GLY A 616 -15.07 5.09 7.80
CA GLY A 616 -16.20 4.27 7.38
C GLY A 616 -16.03 3.65 5.98
N LEU A 617 -17.15 3.27 5.39
CA LEU A 617 -17.20 2.82 3.99
C LEU A 617 -17.15 4.02 3.05
N ARG A 618 -16.30 3.94 2.01
CA ARG A 618 -16.25 4.89 0.89
C ARG A 618 -16.56 4.17 -0.41
N ILE A 619 -17.32 4.80 -1.29
CA ILE A 619 -17.68 4.28 -2.60
C ILE A 619 -17.27 5.33 -3.63
N VAL A 620 -16.38 4.97 -4.56
CA VAL A 620 -15.70 5.93 -5.44
C VAL A 620 -15.83 5.50 -6.89
N ASP A 621 -16.16 6.47 -7.75
CA ASP A 621 -16.21 6.32 -9.19
C ASP A 621 -14.80 6.41 -9.80
N ILE A 622 -14.30 5.25 -10.24
CA ILE A 622 -12.98 5.09 -10.85
C ILE A 622 -13.09 4.88 -12.37
N SER A 623 -14.16 5.38 -12.99
CA SER A 623 -14.37 5.33 -14.44
C SER A 623 -13.56 6.37 -15.21
N GLY A 624 -13.23 6.01 -16.46
CA GLY A 624 -12.39 6.74 -17.39
C GLY A 624 -10.91 6.57 -17.09
N GLU A 625 -10.07 7.24 -17.89
CA GLU A 625 -8.66 7.41 -17.54
C GLU A 625 -8.56 8.21 -16.23
N LEU A 626 -7.67 7.78 -15.34
CA LEU A 626 -7.46 8.36 -14.02
C LEU A 626 -6.20 9.24 -14.02
N LEU A 627 -6.30 10.43 -13.42
CA LEU A 627 -5.18 11.37 -13.25
C LEU A 627 -5.46 12.28 -12.05
N GLY A 628 -4.48 12.52 -11.18
CA GLY A 628 -4.56 13.50 -10.08
C GLY A 628 -5.35 13.05 -8.85
N ASP A 629 -5.93 14.00 -8.10
CA ASP A 629 -6.66 13.74 -6.85
C ASP A 629 -8.15 13.47 -7.10
N LEU A 630 -8.55 12.20 -6.97
CA LEU A 630 -9.90 11.71 -7.26
C LEU A 630 -10.93 12.24 -6.26
N TYR A 631 -10.54 12.48 -5.01
CA TYR A 631 -11.42 13.03 -3.98
C TYR A 631 -11.84 14.46 -4.37
N ARG A 632 -10.86 15.29 -4.77
CA ARG A 632 -11.11 16.67 -5.22
C ARG A 632 -11.88 16.79 -6.53
N GLN A 633 -11.85 15.75 -7.35
CA GLN A 633 -12.61 15.68 -8.60
C GLN A 633 -14.11 15.42 -8.40
N GLY A 634 -14.55 15.16 -7.17
CA GLY A 634 -15.94 14.83 -6.87
C GLY A 634 -16.34 13.45 -7.36
N ARG A 635 -15.42 12.48 -7.29
CA ARG A 635 -15.65 11.08 -7.68
C ARG A 635 -16.25 10.22 -6.57
N GLU A 636 -16.37 10.72 -5.35
CA GLU A 636 -17.06 10.00 -4.28
C GLU A 636 -18.56 9.87 -4.62
N ILE A 637 -19.00 8.62 -4.81
CA ILE A 637 -20.40 8.27 -5.07
C ILE A 637 -21.18 8.41 -3.77
N ALA A 638 -20.70 7.77 -2.70
CA ALA A 638 -21.31 7.88 -1.39
C ALA A 638 -20.36 7.41 -0.29
N PHE A 639 -20.75 7.64 0.95
CA PHE A 639 -20.06 7.09 2.11
C PHE A 639 -21.03 6.70 3.22
N PHE A 640 -20.57 5.84 4.13
CA PHE A 640 -21.32 5.44 5.31
C PHE A 640 -20.41 5.36 6.53
N GLN A 641 -20.77 6.09 7.59
CA GLN A 641 -20.07 6.03 8.89
C GLN A 641 -20.76 5.03 9.80
N THR A 642 -20.01 4.05 10.27
CA THR A 642 -20.47 3.10 11.28
C THR A 642 -20.47 3.72 12.67
N GLY A 643 -21.27 3.13 13.56
CA GLY A 643 -21.31 3.52 14.96
C GLY A 643 -22.49 2.88 15.67
N HIS A 644 -22.20 2.18 16.76
CA HIS A 644 -23.22 1.56 17.60
C HIS A 644 -22.97 1.91 19.09
N PRO A 645 -24.00 2.24 19.89
CA PRO A 645 -23.84 2.60 21.30
C PRO A 645 -23.29 1.46 22.16
N ASP A 646 -23.54 0.23 21.74
CA ASP A 646 -23.04 -1.00 22.37
C ASP A 646 -21.86 -1.62 21.61
N GLY A 647 -21.28 -0.92 20.63
CA GLY A 647 -20.05 -1.39 19.99
C GLY A 647 -18.90 -1.51 21.00
N HIS A 648 -17.93 -2.39 20.70
CA HIS A 648 -16.70 -2.57 21.48
C HIS A 648 -16.02 -1.23 21.79
N ILE A 649 -16.00 -0.33 20.79
CA ILE A 649 -15.81 1.11 21.02
C ILE A 649 -17.08 1.83 20.57
N LYS A 650 -17.75 2.46 21.54
CA LYS A 650 -19.06 3.09 21.34
C LYS A 650 -19.01 4.17 20.27
N ASN A 651 -20.02 4.17 19.39
CA ASN A 651 -20.30 5.22 18.40
C ASN A 651 -19.07 5.67 17.59
N SER A 652 -18.19 4.73 17.27
CA SER A 652 -16.93 5.01 16.57
C SER A 652 -16.79 4.08 15.36
N PRO A 653 -16.44 4.61 14.19
CA PRO A 653 -16.20 3.80 13.01
C PRO A 653 -14.79 3.20 13.01
N ASN A 654 -14.67 1.96 12.56
CA ASN A 654 -13.40 1.30 12.26
C ASN A 654 -13.58 0.18 11.22
N VAL A 655 -13.90 0.56 9.98
CA VAL A 655 -14.20 -0.40 8.90
C VAL A 655 -12.90 -1.08 8.42
N TRP A 656 -12.90 -2.42 8.42
CA TRP A 656 -11.76 -3.27 8.10
C TRP A 656 -11.77 -3.72 6.64
N GLY A 657 -12.86 -4.33 6.17
CA GLY A 657 -12.98 -4.84 4.81
C GLY A 657 -14.39 -4.70 4.26
N THR A 658 -14.52 -4.71 2.93
CA THR A 658 -15.79 -4.50 2.22
C THR A 658 -15.89 -5.38 0.99
N ILE A 659 -17.08 -5.91 0.71
CA ILE A 659 -17.39 -6.77 -0.44
C ILE A 659 -18.76 -6.38 -1.02
N PRO A 660 -18.84 -5.95 -2.29
CA PRO A 660 -20.10 -5.76 -2.99
C PRO A 660 -20.68 -7.11 -3.45
N TYR A 661 -21.89 -7.45 -3.01
CA TYR A 661 -22.52 -8.75 -3.26
C TYR A 661 -24.02 -8.61 -3.58
N LYS A 662 -24.47 -9.18 -4.72
CA LYS A 662 -25.88 -9.17 -5.19
C LYS A 662 -26.61 -7.81 -5.10
N GLY A 663 -25.91 -6.69 -5.32
CA GLY A 663 -26.48 -5.33 -5.28
C GLY A 663 -26.48 -4.68 -3.90
N TYR A 664 -25.98 -5.39 -2.89
CA TYR A 664 -25.65 -4.90 -1.56
C TYR A 664 -24.15 -4.68 -1.41
N ILE A 665 -23.76 -4.01 -0.34
CA ILE A 665 -22.38 -3.79 0.06
C ILE A 665 -22.27 -4.21 1.51
N PHE A 666 -21.54 -5.28 1.75
CA PHE A 666 -21.27 -5.79 3.08
C PHE A 666 -19.89 -5.36 3.52
N PHE A 667 -19.72 -5.05 4.79
CA PHE A 667 -18.43 -4.67 5.33
C PHE A 667 -18.33 -4.98 6.82
N SER A 668 -17.14 -5.37 7.26
CA SER A 668 -16.85 -5.59 8.67
C SER A 668 -16.32 -4.31 9.30
N ASP A 669 -16.88 -3.97 10.45
CA ASP A 669 -16.41 -2.91 11.33
C ASP A 669 -15.80 -3.53 12.58
N MET A 670 -14.54 -3.19 12.88
CA MET A 670 -13.84 -3.77 14.02
C MET A 670 -14.59 -3.54 15.32
N TYR A 671 -15.28 -2.40 15.47
CA TYR A 671 -15.87 -2.00 16.74
C TYR A 671 -17.31 -2.45 16.88
N SER A 672 -17.99 -2.84 15.81
CA SER A 672 -19.42 -3.10 15.86
C SER A 672 -19.94 -4.24 14.98
N GLY A 673 -19.09 -5.01 14.30
CA GLY A 673 -19.49 -6.25 13.62
C GLY A 673 -19.82 -6.06 12.14
N LEU A 674 -20.78 -6.83 11.62
CA LEU A 674 -21.08 -6.91 10.18
C LEU A 674 -22.20 -5.94 9.78
N TYR A 675 -21.97 -5.12 8.77
CA TYR A 675 -22.98 -4.21 8.22
C TYR A 675 -23.32 -4.59 6.78
N CYS A 676 -24.56 -4.29 6.39
CA CYS A 676 -25.03 -4.37 5.01
C CYS A 676 -25.72 -3.06 4.63
N VAL A 677 -25.29 -2.44 3.53
CA VAL A 677 -25.91 -1.24 2.97
C VAL A 677 -26.25 -1.42 1.50
N LYS A 678 -27.07 -0.51 0.98
CA LYS A 678 -27.43 -0.45 -0.44
C LYS A 678 -27.30 0.98 -0.96
N LEU A 679 -26.81 1.11 -2.19
CA LEU A 679 -26.85 2.38 -2.91
C LEU A 679 -28.27 2.66 -3.41
N VAL A 680 -28.78 3.85 -3.13
CA VAL A 680 -30.07 4.33 -3.61
C VAL A 680 -29.92 5.67 -4.32
N GLU A 681 -30.81 5.94 -5.27
CA GLU A 681 -30.81 7.24 -5.96
C GLU A 681 -31.14 8.35 -4.98
N LYS A 682 -30.48 9.50 -5.15
CA LYS A 682 -30.69 10.65 -4.28
C LYS A 682 -32.10 11.18 -4.48
N ASN A 683 -32.94 11.13 -3.44
CA ASN A 683 -34.26 11.73 -3.51
C ASN A 683 -34.11 13.25 -3.67
N LYS A 684 -34.80 13.86 -4.63
CA LYS A 684 -34.74 15.32 -4.87
C LYS A 684 -35.28 16.15 -3.68
N GLU A 685 -35.93 15.51 -2.71
CA GLU A 685 -36.56 16.16 -1.55
C GLU A 685 -35.72 16.09 -0.26
N SER A 686 -34.68 15.26 -0.19
CA SER A 686 -33.71 15.27 0.93
C SER A 686 -32.69 16.39 0.69
N THR A 687 -33.00 17.57 1.24
CA THR A 687 -32.02 18.66 1.42
C THR A 687 -31.27 18.38 2.73
N PRO A 688 -29.97 18.72 2.83
CA PRO A 688 -29.02 18.10 3.77
C PRO A 688 -29.32 18.30 5.25
#